data_AF-A0AAE0UMF1-F1
#
_entry.id   AF-A0AAE0UMF1-F1
#
_cell.length_a   1.000
_cell.length_b   1.000
_cell.length_c   1.000
_cell.angle_alpha   90.00
_cell.angle_beta   90.00
_cell.angle_gamma   90.00
#
_symmetry.space_group_name_H-M   'P 1'
#
loop_
_entity.id
_entity.type
_entity.pdbx_description
1 polymer ?
#
loop_
_entity_poly.entity_id
_entity_poly.type
_entity_poly.pdbx_seq_one_letter_code
_entity_poly.pdbx_strand_id
1 'polypeptide(L)'
;MEWYKVSMSGFNQEKVRVVYYRALYPFEARSHDEISIQPGDIVMVDESQTGEPGWLGGEIKGKTGWFPANYAEKIPESEVPLNLRASAFTSKLSTRITPTPPSTTPTAMQPVSSETVVAAPPPTAPAVPAAASTSSSASSNWADFSTTWPTNSAVEKQDADGWEAWPTQPTQPSLSVPTGGQGRQRSAFTPATLSGSSPSPVLGQGEKVEGMQAQALYPWRAKKDNHLNFNKSDVITVLEQQDMWWFGEVQGQRGWFPKSYVKLISGPVRKSMSIESGSSDSPPTMKRPSPTPNKPLELGEEYIAMYTYESNEQGDLTFQQGDVITVLKKEGDWWTGTVGGKTGVFPSNYVKPKDSEGLGPAGKSGSLGKKPEIAQVIAPYTATGLEQLTLAPGQLILIRKKNPGGWWEGELQARGKKRQIGWFPANYVKLLSPSTSKTTPTEPTPPKLPTPNAVCQVIGMYDYTAQNDDELPFGKGQIINVLSREDPDWWKGELNGSIGLFPSNYVKLTTDTDPSQQWCADLHLLDMLTPMERKRQGYIHELIITEENYVNDLQLVTETFQKPLLESELLTEKEVAMIFVNWKELIMCNIKLLKALRVRKKMSGERMPVKMIGDILTAQLPHMQPYIRFCSCQLNGATLIQQKTDEVPDFKDFVKKLAMDPRCKGMPLSSFLLKPMQRVTRYPLIIKNILENTPESHPDHSHLRQALEKAEELCSQVNEGVREKENSDRLEWIQAHVQCEGLSEQLVFNSVTNCLGPRKFLHSGKLYKAKSNKELYGFLFNDFLLLTQVTRPLGSSASDKVFSAKSHLQYRMYKTPIFLNEVLVKLPTDPSGDEPIFHISHIDRVYTIRAESINERTAWVQKIKAASELFIETEKKKREKAYLVRSQRATGIGRLMVNIVEGIELKPCRSHGKSNPYCEVTMGSQCHITKTMQDTLNPKWNSNCQFFIKDLEQDVLCVTVFERDQFSPDDFLGRTEIRLADIKKDQGSKGPITKRLLLHEVPTGEIVVRLDLQLFDEP
;
A
#
# COMPACT_ATOMS: atom_id res chain seq x y z
N MET A 1 -22.22 51.70 9.41
CA MET A 1 -23.16 52.50 8.60
C MET A 1 -23.58 51.65 7.41
N GLU A 2 -24.72 51.97 6.80
CA GLU A 2 -25.35 51.14 5.76
C GLU A 2 -24.57 51.14 4.45
N TRP A 3 -24.60 50.02 3.73
CA TRP A 3 -24.90 49.93 2.28
C TRP A 3 -25.26 48.46 1.97
N TYR A 4 -25.92 48.23 0.82
CA TYR A 4 -26.52 46.97 0.33
C TYR A 4 -27.83 46.51 0.97
N LYS A 5 -28.92 46.91 0.30
CA LYS A 5 -30.21 46.21 0.29
C LYS A 5 -30.52 45.90 -1.18
N VAL A 6 -30.29 44.66 -1.60
CA VAL A 6 -30.64 44.14 -2.94
C VAL A 6 -31.52 42.92 -2.74
N SER A 7 -32.70 42.92 -3.37
CA SER A 7 -33.75 41.93 -3.13
C SER A 7 -33.52 40.63 -3.89
N MET A 8 -33.32 39.51 -3.19
CA MET A 8 -33.46 38.17 -3.75
C MET A 8 -34.80 37.55 -3.35
N SER A 9 -35.82 37.82 -4.15
CA SER A 9 -37.13 37.13 -4.09
C SER A 9 -37.20 36.09 -5.22
N GLY A 10 -36.88 34.83 -4.93
CA GLY A 10 -36.79 33.81 -5.98
C GLY A 10 -36.24 32.44 -5.59
N PHE A 11 -36.50 31.93 -4.39
CA PHE A 11 -36.29 30.52 -4.08
C PHE A 11 -37.63 29.79 -4.08
N ASN A 12 -37.82 28.88 -5.05
CA ASN A 12 -38.87 27.87 -4.97
C ASN A 12 -38.55 26.95 -3.78
N GLN A 13 -39.50 26.77 -2.88
CA GLN A 13 -39.45 25.66 -1.92
C GLN A 13 -39.88 24.38 -2.64
N GLU A 14 -38.91 23.61 -3.15
CA GLU A 14 -39.16 22.21 -3.41
C GLU A 14 -39.46 21.51 -2.07
N LYS A 15 -40.60 20.79 -2.03
CA LYS A 15 -40.97 20.02 -0.84
C LYS A 15 -40.04 18.82 -0.73
N VAL A 16 -39.22 18.79 0.33
CA VAL A 16 -38.42 17.62 0.69
C VAL A 16 -39.34 16.39 0.76
N ARG A 17 -39.06 15.39 -0.09
CA ARG A 17 -39.77 14.10 -0.07
C ARG A 17 -39.15 13.20 0.99
N VAL A 18 -39.57 13.43 2.23
CA VAL A 18 -39.35 12.52 3.35
C VAL A 18 -40.17 11.25 3.11
N VAL A 19 -39.52 10.09 3.20
CA VAL A 19 -40.07 8.76 2.93
C VAL A 19 -39.65 7.81 4.04
N TYR A 20 -40.52 6.89 4.44
CA TYR A 20 -40.21 5.93 5.49
C TYR A 20 -39.79 4.58 4.90
N TYR A 21 -38.75 3.99 5.49
CA TYR A 21 -38.22 2.67 5.15
C TYR A 21 -38.22 1.77 6.38
N ARG A 22 -38.64 0.51 6.21
CA ARG A 22 -38.62 -0.54 7.26
C ARG A 22 -37.42 -1.45 7.03
N ALA A 23 -36.54 -1.55 8.02
CA ALA A 23 -35.40 -2.46 7.99
C ALA A 23 -35.86 -3.92 7.91
N LEU A 24 -35.31 -4.67 6.96
CA LEU A 24 -35.56 -6.12 6.77
C LEU A 24 -34.43 -6.96 7.36
N TYR A 25 -33.20 -6.45 7.32
CA TYR A 25 -31.99 -7.13 7.76
C TYR A 25 -31.21 -6.26 8.75
N PRO A 26 -30.49 -6.86 9.73
CA PRO A 26 -29.66 -6.09 10.64
C PRO A 26 -28.47 -5.50 9.87
N PHE A 27 -28.21 -4.22 10.09
CA PHE A 27 -27.01 -3.54 9.63
C PHE A 27 -26.38 -2.81 10.81
N GLU A 28 -25.09 -3.05 11.04
CA GLU A 28 -24.32 -2.38 12.08
C GLU A 28 -23.36 -1.38 11.42
N ALA A 29 -23.44 -0.12 11.85
CA ALA A 29 -22.57 0.95 11.39
C ALA A 29 -21.10 0.67 11.73
N ARG A 30 -20.25 0.80 10.73
CA ARG A 30 -18.80 0.53 10.73
C ARG A 30 -17.98 1.82 10.73
N SER A 31 -18.63 2.92 10.37
CA SER A 31 -18.08 4.27 10.36
C SER A 31 -19.00 5.24 11.12
N HIS A 32 -18.59 6.51 11.23
CA HIS A 32 -19.28 7.53 12.02
C HIS A 32 -20.40 8.26 11.24
N ASP A 33 -20.49 8.00 9.94
CA ASP A 33 -21.48 8.50 8.99
C ASP A 33 -22.53 7.45 8.60
N GLU A 34 -22.32 6.17 8.95
CA GLU A 34 -23.30 5.09 8.85
C GLU A 34 -24.28 5.06 10.05
N ILE A 35 -25.45 4.44 9.89
CA ILE A 35 -26.45 4.26 10.96
C ILE A 35 -26.89 2.80 11.13
N SER A 36 -26.77 2.29 12.36
CA SER A 36 -27.19 0.93 12.69
C SER A 36 -28.72 0.79 12.72
N ILE A 37 -29.24 -0.26 12.09
CA ILE A 37 -30.67 -0.59 12.01
C ILE A 37 -30.90 -2.07 12.31
N GLN A 38 -32.00 -2.40 12.99
CA GLN A 38 -32.41 -3.77 13.30
C GLN A 38 -33.71 -4.14 12.57
N PRO A 39 -33.96 -5.42 12.22
CA PRO A 39 -35.19 -5.80 11.52
C PRO A 39 -36.46 -5.30 12.22
N GLY A 40 -37.31 -4.58 11.48
CA GLY A 40 -38.49 -3.90 12.00
C GLY A 40 -38.30 -2.43 12.40
N ASP A 41 -37.08 -1.91 12.49
CA ASP A 41 -36.84 -0.47 12.67
C ASP A 41 -37.37 0.33 11.48
N ILE A 42 -37.91 1.53 11.76
CA ILE A 42 -38.42 2.45 10.74
C ILE A 42 -37.54 3.70 10.68
N VAL A 43 -36.93 3.91 9.52
CA VAL A 43 -36.00 5.01 9.23
C VAL A 43 -36.70 6.08 8.38
N MET A 44 -36.45 7.34 8.69
CA MET A 44 -36.94 8.50 7.95
C MET A 44 -35.88 8.92 6.93
N VAL A 45 -36.09 8.59 5.65
CA VAL A 45 -35.16 8.80 4.53
C VAL A 45 -35.53 10.06 3.75
N ASP A 46 -34.53 10.82 3.34
CA ASP A 46 -34.68 11.97 2.43
C ASP A 46 -34.19 11.58 1.03
N GLU A 47 -35.14 11.34 0.11
CA GLU A 47 -34.81 10.89 -1.26
C GLU A 47 -34.09 11.96 -2.11
N SER A 48 -33.83 13.16 -1.58
CA SER A 48 -32.99 14.18 -2.22
C SER A 48 -31.49 14.08 -1.88
N GLN A 49 -31.11 13.26 -0.89
CA GLN A 49 -29.71 13.09 -0.48
C GLN A 49 -28.97 12.07 -1.35
N THR A 50 -28.15 12.57 -2.29
CA THR A 50 -27.37 11.74 -3.21
C THR A 50 -26.09 11.20 -2.58
N GLY A 51 -26.15 10.01 -1.97
CA GLY A 51 -24.99 9.24 -1.50
C GLY A 51 -24.38 8.31 -2.56
N GLU A 52 -23.65 7.29 -2.12
CA GLU A 52 -23.15 6.24 -3.02
C GLU A 52 -24.30 5.40 -3.63
N PRO A 53 -24.16 4.90 -4.88
CA PRO A 53 -25.19 4.08 -5.51
C PRO A 53 -25.49 2.80 -4.73
N GLY A 54 -26.70 2.72 -4.16
CA GLY A 54 -27.15 1.59 -3.33
C GLY A 54 -27.18 1.87 -1.82
N TRP A 55 -26.95 3.10 -1.39
CA TRP A 55 -27.13 3.55 0.00
C TRP A 55 -28.29 4.56 0.12
N LEU A 56 -28.88 4.64 1.32
CA LEU A 56 -29.91 5.62 1.69
C LEU A 56 -29.45 6.41 2.91
N GLY A 57 -29.61 7.74 2.85
CA GLY A 57 -29.36 8.65 3.97
C GLY A 57 -30.65 8.86 4.76
N GLY A 58 -30.63 8.58 6.06
CA GLY A 58 -31.84 8.66 6.87
C GLY A 58 -31.60 8.89 8.36
N GLU A 59 -32.68 9.26 9.04
CA GLU A 59 -32.73 9.48 10.48
C GLU A 59 -33.52 8.38 11.18
N ILE A 60 -32.99 7.84 12.28
CA ILE A 60 -33.75 7.03 13.23
C ILE A 60 -33.30 7.34 14.66
N LYS A 61 -34.27 7.48 15.58
CA LYS A 61 -34.06 7.73 17.02
C LYS A 61 -33.16 8.96 17.30
N GLY A 62 -33.24 10.01 16.46
CA GLY A 62 -32.46 11.24 16.61
C GLY A 62 -30.99 11.15 16.15
N LYS A 63 -30.61 10.08 15.45
CA LYS A 63 -29.32 9.94 14.76
C LYS A 63 -29.55 9.92 13.25
N THR A 64 -28.65 10.56 12.50
CA THR A 64 -28.64 10.58 11.03
C THR A 64 -27.44 9.80 10.50
N GLY A 65 -27.61 9.00 9.46
CA GLY A 65 -26.51 8.35 8.76
C GLY A 65 -26.95 7.50 7.56
N TRP A 66 -25.98 6.85 6.92
CA TRP A 66 -26.17 5.99 5.74
C TRP A 66 -26.42 4.53 6.13
N PHE A 67 -27.30 3.85 5.38
CA PHE A 67 -27.47 2.40 5.46
C PHE A 67 -27.75 1.82 4.05
N PRO A 68 -27.49 0.52 3.79
CA PRO A 68 -27.67 -0.05 2.46
C PRO A 68 -29.14 -0.10 2.04
N ALA A 69 -29.45 0.36 0.83
CA ALA A 69 -30.80 0.45 0.29
C ALA A 69 -31.51 -0.91 0.15
N ASN A 70 -30.74 -2.00 0.07
CA ASN A 70 -31.25 -3.38 0.02
C ASN A 70 -31.44 -4.03 1.40
N TYR A 71 -31.09 -3.34 2.50
CA TYR A 71 -31.33 -3.81 3.87
C TYR A 71 -32.68 -3.34 4.44
N ALA A 72 -33.42 -2.50 3.72
CA ALA A 72 -34.74 -2.02 4.08
C ALA A 72 -35.70 -1.97 2.88
N GLU A 73 -37.00 -1.96 3.14
CA GLU A 73 -38.05 -1.76 2.14
C GLU A 73 -38.78 -0.41 2.35
N LYS A 74 -39.19 0.23 1.25
CA LYS A 74 -39.97 1.47 1.28
C LYS A 74 -41.40 1.18 1.73
N ILE A 75 -41.84 1.76 2.85
CA ILE A 75 -43.19 1.53 3.39
C ILE A 75 -44.15 2.69 3.07
N PRO A 76 -45.45 2.42 2.84
CA PRO A 76 -46.44 3.47 2.66
C PRO A 76 -46.73 4.20 3.98
N GLU A 77 -47.12 5.47 3.91
CA GLU A 77 -47.47 6.30 5.07
C GLU A 77 -48.62 5.73 5.94
N SER A 78 -49.36 4.73 5.47
CA SER A 78 -50.37 4.00 6.23
C SER A 78 -49.80 3.01 7.25
N GLU A 79 -48.55 2.57 7.09
CA GLU A 79 -47.86 1.61 7.96
C GLU A 79 -46.93 2.29 8.99
N VAL A 80 -46.82 3.62 8.96
CA VAL A 80 -45.92 4.39 9.83
C VAL A 80 -46.57 4.66 11.20
N PRO A 81 -45.94 4.27 12.32
CA PRO A 81 -46.43 4.53 13.67
C PRO A 81 -46.71 6.02 13.93
N LEU A 82 -47.87 6.31 14.53
CA LEU A 82 -48.41 7.67 14.71
C LEU A 82 -47.45 8.62 15.46
N ASN A 83 -46.64 8.09 16.38
CA ASN A 83 -45.63 8.84 17.15
C ASN A 83 -44.47 9.37 16.29
N LEU A 84 -44.11 8.70 15.18
CA LEU A 84 -43.07 9.18 14.25
C LEU A 84 -43.61 10.21 13.25
N ARG A 85 -44.93 10.26 13.05
CA ARG A 85 -45.57 11.18 12.10
C ARG A 85 -45.70 12.62 12.62
N ALA A 86 -45.54 12.82 13.94
CA ALA A 86 -45.63 14.13 14.60
C ALA A 86 -44.29 14.91 14.60
N SER A 87 -43.15 14.21 14.66
CA SER A 87 -41.81 14.84 14.80
C SER A 87 -41.37 15.66 13.58
N ALA A 88 -41.95 15.42 12.40
CA ALA A 88 -41.58 16.10 11.16
C ALA A 88 -41.97 17.61 11.08
N PHE A 89 -42.73 18.13 12.05
CA PHE A 89 -43.34 19.47 11.95
C PHE A 89 -42.84 20.54 12.95
N THR A 90 -41.99 20.21 13.92
CA THR A 90 -41.62 21.17 15.00
C THR A 90 -40.13 21.17 15.37
N SER A 91 -39.29 21.88 14.60
CA SER A 91 -37.86 22.05 14.95
C SER A 91 -37.22 23.38 14.50
N LYS A 92 -37.99 24.46 14.31
CA LYS A 92 -37.44 25.81 14.12
C LYS A 92 -38.17 26.90 14.93
N LEU A 93 -37.36 27.85 15.41
CA LEU A 93 -37.71 29.11 16.08
C LEU A 93 -38.16 29.04 17.55
N SER A 94 -37.26 29.44 18.45
CA SER A 94 -37.62 30.18 19.68
C SER A 94 -36.41 30.96 20.20
N THR A 95 -36.54 32.29 20.26
CA THR A 95 -35.66 33.17 21.04
C THR A 95 -36.44 34.37 21.56
N ARG A 96 -36.03 34.84 22.75
CA ARG A 96 -36.34 36.12 23.41
C ARG A 96 -37.67 36.32 24.18
N ILE A 97 -37.44 36.65 25.46
CA ILE A 97 -38.09 37.69 26.29
C ILE A 97 -39.47 37.38 26.88
N THR A 98 -39.56 37.56 28.20
CA THR A 98 -40.80 37.85 28.95
C THR A 98 -40.45 38.62 30.23
N PRO A 99 -41.18 39.68 30.62
CA PRO A 99 -40.99 40.40 31.88
C PRO A 99 -41.87 39.86 33.04
N THR A 100 -41.62 40.37 34.25
CA THR A 100 -42.17 39.99 35.57
C THR A 100 -43.17 41.02 36.15
N PRO A 101 -43.76 40.83 37.36
CA PRO A 101 -43.81 39.67 38.25
C PRO A 101 -45.24 39.04 38.27
N PRO A 102 -46.15 39.07 39.28
CA PRO A 102 -46.16 39.64 40.66
C PRO A 102 -46.11 38.57 41.81
N SER A 103 -46.31 39.07 43.04
CA SER A 103 -46.62 38.44 44.35
C SER A 103 -47.42 37.11 44.35
N THR A 104 -47.16 36.13 45.25
CA THR A 104 -47.13 36.24 46.74
C THR A 104 -46.27 35.18 47.47
N THR A 105 -45.69 35.55 48.62
CA THR A 105 -45.13 34.68 49.71
C THR A 105 -46.24 34.26 50.70
N PRO A 106 -46.13 33.14 51.47
CA PRO A 106 -45.16 32.86 52.56
C PRO A 106 -44.57 31.41 52.55
N THR A 107 -43.74 30.86 53.46
CA THR A 107 -42.69 31.30 54.45
C THR A 107 -42.14 29.99 55.11
N ALA A 108 -40.99 30.05 55.81
CA ALA A 108 -40.41 29.02 56.71
C ALA A 108 -39.74 27.78 56.06
N MET A 109 -38.69 27.17 56.64
CA MET A 109 -37.81 27.54 57.77
C MET A 109 -36.44 26.84 57.65
N GLN A 110 -35.37 27.42 58.22
CA GLN A 110 -34.11 26.72 58.57
C GLN A 110 -34.11 26.34 60.08
N PRO A 111 -33.23 25.41 60.52
CA PRO A 111 -31.87 25.76 61.00
C PRO A 111 -30.76 25.00 60.23
N VAL A 112 -29.46 25.38 60.17
CA VAL A 112 -28.55 26.20 61.00
C VAL A 112 -27.85 25.47 62.16
N SER A 113 -26.60 25.04 61.90
CA SER A 113 -25.46 24.82 62.83
C SER A 113 -24.23 24.39 61.98
N SER A 114 -23.16 25.18 61.78
CA SER A 114 -22.01 25.47 62.69
C SER A 114 -21.11 24.24 62.95
N GLU A 115 -19.76 24.28 62.94
CA GLU A 115 -18.76 25.36 62.78
C GLU A 115 -17.35 24.73 62.48
N THR A 116 -16.59 25.14 61.45
CA THR A 116 -15.34 25.99 61.39
C THR A 116 -13.93 25.35 61.57
N VAL A 117 -13.00 25.73 60.64
CA VAL A 117 -11.51 25.59 60.58
C VAL A 117 -10.86 24.19 60.79
N VAL A 118 -9.70 23.79 60.22
CA VAL A 118 -8.52 24.41 59.53
C VAL A 118 -8.00 23.42 58.42
N ALA A 119 -6.99 23.61 57.54
CA ALA A 119 -5.97 24.64 57.21
C ALA A 119 -5.54 24.53 55.69
N ALA A 120 -4.25 24.76 55.36
CA ALA A 120 -3.58 24.70 54.04
C ALA A 120 -2.07 24.32 54.24
N PRO A 121 -1.14 24.26 53.24
CA PRO A 121 -1.20 24.47 51.78
C PRO A 121 -0.54 23.32 50.92
N PRO A 122 -0.42 23.40 49.57
CA PRO A 122 0.14 22.34 48.70
C PRO A 122 1.62 22.56 48.30
N PRO A 123 2.19 21.76 47.37
CA PRO A 123 2.56 22.36 46.06
C PRO A 123 2.52 21.48 44.78
N THR A 124 2.37 22.17 43.64
CA THR A 124 2.89 21.88 42.26
C THR A 124 2.48 20.65 41.43
N ALA A 125 2.03 20.92 40.19
CA ALA A 125 2.12 20.05 39.00
C ALA A 125 3.40 20.38 38.17
N PRO A 126 3.74 19.65 37.07
CA PRO A 126 3.11 19.86 35.74
C PRO A 126 2.95 18.55 34.89
N ALA A 127 2.56 18.53 33.61
CA ALA A 127 1.46 19.19 32.87
C ALA A 127 1.48 18.79 31.35
N VAL A 128 0.37 18.23 30.81
CA VAL A 128 -0.08 18.19 29.37
C VAL A 128 0.87 17.63 28.26
N PRO A 129 0.44 17.44 26.97
CA PRO A 129 -0.92 17.27 26.38
C PRO A 129 -1.08 16.11 25.34
N ALA A 130 -2.35 15.84 24.97
CA ALA A 130 -2.96 15.45 23.66
C ALA A 130 -2.25 14.46 22.67
N ALA A 131 -2.89 13.48 22.02
CA ALA A 131 -4.22 13.36 21.36
C ALA A 131 -4.36 14.11 19.99
N ALA A 132 -4.95 13.56 18.91
CA ALA A 132 -5.41 12.19 18.60
C ALA A 132 -5.73 12.04 17.09
N SER A 133 -6.00 10.79 16.65
CA SER A 133 -6.88 10.37 15.53
C SER A 133 -6.71 10.97 14.12
N THR A 134 -6.44 10.10 13.14
CA THR A 134 -6.53 10.35 11.69
C THR A 134 -7.86 9.86 11.09
N SER A 135 -8.14 10.25 9.83
CA SER A 135 -9.16 9.63 8.96
C SER A 135 -8.63 9.55 7.51
N SER A 136 -8.93 8.46 6.82
CA SER A 136 -8.51 8.14 5.43
C SER A 136 -9.66 8.46 4.43
N SER A 137 -9.64 8.19 3.11
CA SER A 137 -8.71 7.54 2.14
C SER A 137 -8.92 8.25 0.76
N ALA A 138 -8.59 7.81 -0.47
CA ALA A 138 -7.94 6.65 -1.10
C ALA A 138 -7.42 7.10 -2.50
N SER A 139 -6.92 6.24 -3.40
CA SER A 139 -5.66 5.48 -3.36
C SER A 139 -5.18 5.21 -4.81
N SER A 140 -3.92 4.84 -5.02
CA SER A 140 -3.39 4.21 -6.25
C SER A 140 -2.00 3.64 -5.98
N ASN A 141 -1.74 2.36 -6.26
CA ASN A 141 -1.96 1.38 -5.20
C ASN A 141 -0.64 0.67 -4.85
N TRP A 142 -0.08 1.00 -3.69
CA TRP A 142 0.64 0.02 -2.86
C TRP A 142 -0.06 -0.04 -1.51
N ALA A 143 -1.13 -0.82 -1.45
CA ALA A 143 -1.97 -0.99 -0.28
C ALA A 143 -2.83 -2.25 -0.44
N ASP A 144 -2.41 -3.36 0.17
CA ASP A 144 -3.36 -4.39 0.60
C ASP A 144 -2.82 -5.25 1.77
N PHE A 145 -2.60 -4.61 2.93
CA PHE A 145 -2.54 -5.33 4.20
C PHE A 145 -3.13 -4.53 5.37
N SER A 146 -4.46 -4.54 5.48
CA SER A 146 -5.18 -4.48 6.77
C SER A 146 -6.69 -4.65 6.60
N THR A 147 -7.17 -5.89 6.47
CA THR A 147 -8.57 -6.22 6.82
C THR A 147 -8.68 -7.64 7.36
N THR A 148 -8.28 -7.83 8.61
CA THR A 148 -8.84 -8.85 9.53
C THR A 148 -8.27 -8.64 10.93
N TRP A 149 -9.11 -8.15 11.84
CA TRP A 149 -9.35 -8.56 13.24
C TRP A 149 -10.03 -7.38 13.99
N PRO A 150 -10.98 -7.62 14.91
CA PRO A 150 -11.82 -6.56 15.47
C PRO A 150 -11.21 -5.92 16.72
N THR A 151 -11.31 -4.60 16.82
CA THR A 151 -11.00 -3.85 18.04
C THR A 151 -12.25 -3.79 18.93
N ASN A 152 -12.25 -4.48 20.07
CA ASN A 152 -13.35 -4.39 21.04
C ASN A 152 -12.81 -4.32 22.47
N SER A 153 -12.88 -3.13 23.07
CA SER A 153 -12.57 -2.90 24.50
C SER A 153 -13.13 -1.56 24.98
N ALA A 154 -14.46 -1.46 25.04
CA ALA A 154 -15.08 -0.56 26.00
C ALA A 154 -14.88 -1.15 27.41
N VAL A 155 -14.28 -0.40 28.33
CA VAL A 155 -14.21 -0.76 29.75
C VAL A 155 -14.78 0.41 30.54
N GLU A 156 -16.04 0.28 30.93
CA GLU A 156 -16.61 1.12 31.98
C GLU A 156 -15.92 0.81 33.31
N LYS A 157 -15.68 1.83 34.12
CA LYS A 157 -15.36 1.63 35.53
C LYS A 157 -16.65 1.37 36.31
N GLN A 158 -16.69 0.30 37.09
CA GLN A 158 -17.52 0.26 38.28
C GLN A 158 -16.83 -0.56 39.38
N ASP A 159 -16.90 -0.03 40.59
CA ASP A 159 -16.30 -0.59 41.80
C ASP A 159 -17.20 -1.68 42.41
N ALA A 160 -16.61 -2.63 43.13
CA ALA A 160 -17.38 -3.65 43.86
C ALA A 160 -16.60 -4.21 45.07
N ASP A 161 -16.74 -3.55 46.23
CA ASP A 161 -16.72 -4.27 47.51
C ASP A 161 -18.10 -4.89 47.74
N GLY A 162 -18.16 -6.14 48.21
CA GLY A 162 -19.38 -6.97 48.17
C GLY A 162 -20.10 -7.17 49.52
N TRP A 163 -21.07 -8.09 49.54
CA TRP A 163 -21.45 -9.08 50.60
C TRP A 163 -22.92 -9.56 50.44
N GLU A 164 -23.24 -10.71 51.04
CA GLU A 164 -24.59 -11.29 51.35
C GLU A 164 -25.45 -12.05 50.28
N ALA A 165 -25.22 -13.38 50.24
CA ALA A 165 -26.17 -14.54 50.32
C ALA A 165 -27.48 -14.72 49.48
N TRP A 166 -27.52 -15.85 48.71
CA TRP A 166 -28.46 -17.01 48.65
C TRP A 166 -29.96 -16.93 49.12
N PRO A 167 -30.87 -17.88 48.73
CA PRO A 167 -30.91 -18.85 47.59
C PRO A 167 -32.29 -18.98 46.85
N THR A 168 -32.37 -19.66 45.69
CA THR A 168 -33.24 -20.88 45.42
C THR A 168 -33.29 -21.35 43.94
N GLN A 169 -33.69 -22.61 43.74
CA GLN A 169 -34.00 -23.35 42.48
C GLN A 169 -35.56 -23.46 42.31
N PRO A 170 -36.19 -24.07 41.25
CA PRO A 170 -35.73 -25.22 40.44
C PRO A 170 -36.19 -25.33 38.94
N THR A 171 -35.94 -26.53 38.35
CA THR A 171 -36.69 -27.26 37.26
C THR A 171 -36.51 -26.98 35.76
N GLN A 172 -36.30 -28.07 35.00
CA GLN A 172 -36.59 -28.25 33.55
C GLN A 172 -38.04 -28.77 33.33
N PRO A 173 -38.54 -28.86 32.08
CA PRO A 173 -38.46 -30.14 31.34
C PRO A 173 -38.08 -29.98 29.84
N SER A 174 -38.34 -31.01 29.00
CA SER A 174 -37.71 -31.24 27.68
C SER A 174 -38.63 -31.94 26.64
N LEU A 175 -38.08 -32.27 25.44
CA LEU A 175 -38.66 -33.13 24.36
C LEU A 175 -39.76 -32.48 23.47
N SER A 176 -40.06 -32.89 22.23
CA SER A 176 -39.57 -34.01 21.36
C SER A 176 -39.79 -33.71 19.85
N VAL A 177 -39.19 -34.52 18.96
CA VAL A 177 -39.34 -34.52 17.48
C VAL A 177 -40.22 -35.69 16.99
N PRO A 178 -40.97 -35.53 15.89
CA PRO A 178 -41.32 -36.65 14.99
C PRO A 178 -40.88 -36.41 13.52
N THR A 179 -40.77 -37.50 12.72
CA THR A 179 -40.03 -37.49 11.43
C THR A 179 -40.75 -38.27 10.31
N GLY A 180 -40.74 -37.72 9.09
CA GLY A 180 -40.96 -38.45 7.82
C GLY A 180 -42.22 -38.07 7.02
N GLY A 181 -42.18 -37.98 5.68
CA GLY A 181 -41.00 -38.07 4.80
C GLY A 181 -41.29 -37.98 3.28
N GLN A 182 -40.20 -37.94 2.50
CA GLN A 182 -40.11 -38.03 1.03
C GLN A 182 -40.64 -36.88 0.15
N GLY A 183 -39.75 -35.91 -0.10
CA GLY A 183 -39.73 -35.09 -1.32
C GLY A 183 -38.27 -34.78 -1.70
N ARG A 184 -37.86 -35.00 -2.95
CA ARG A 184 -36.45 -34.82 -3.38
C ARG A 184 -36.14 -33.35 -3.71
N GLN A 185 -35.22 -32.73 -2.96
CA GLN A 185 -34.36 -31.66 -3.47
C GLN A 185 -32.91 -31.89 -3.02
N ARG A 186 -31.94 -31.49 -3.85
CA ARG A 186 -30.51 -31.45 -3.50
C ARG A 186 -30.12 -30.04 -3.10
N SER A 187 -29.23 -29.93 -2.10
CA SER A 187 -28.69 -28.65 -1.63
C SER A 187 -27.98 -27.87 -2.74
N ALA A 188 -28.08 -26.55 -2.70
CA ALA A 188 -27.49 -25.62 -3.66
C ALA A 188 -26.73 -24.48 -2.94
N PHE A 189 -25.43 -24.71 -2.74
CA PHE A 189 -24.42 -23.65 -2.67
C PHE A 189 -23.54 -23.91 -3.92
N THR A 190 -23.21 -22.94 -4.77
CA THR A 190 -22.86 -21.55 -4.48
C THR A 190 -23.54 -20.55 -5.43
N PRO A 191 -24.08 -19.41 -4.96
CA PRO A 191 -24.44 -18.28 -5.82
C PRO A 191 -23.19 -17.54 -6.32
N ALA A 192 -23.10 -17.26 -7.61
CA ALA A 192 -21.96 -16.51 -8.17
C ALA A 192 -22.15 -14.99 -7.98
N THR A 193 -21.23 -14.34 -7.27
CA THR A 193 -21.14 -12.88 -7.21
C THR A 193 -20.44 -12.34 -8.46
N LEU A 194 -21.10 -11.40 -9.14
CA LEU A 194 -20.67 -10.88 -10.45
C LEU A 194 -19.48 -9.91 -10.33
N SER A 195 -18.37 -10.20 -11.03
CA SER A 195 -17.37 -9.19 -11.36
C SER A 195 -17.86 -8.32 -12.52
N GLY A 196 -17.92 -7.00 -12.34
CA GLY A 196 -18.34 -6.06 -13.38
C GLY A 196 -17.49 -6.18 -14.65
N SER A 197 -18.13 -6.42 -15.81
CA SER A 197 -17.41 -6.52 -17.08
C SER A 197 -17.11 -5.14 -17.66
N SER A 198 -15.89 -4.94 -18.18
CA SER A 198 -15.62 -3.87 -19.14
C SER A 198 -16.64 -3.89 -20.30
N PRO A 199 -16.95 -2.73 -20.92
CA PRO A 199 -17.71 -2.70 -22.17
C PRO A 199 -16.96 -3.49 -23.26
N SER A 200 -17.70 -4.14 -24.16
CA SER A 200 -17.12 -4.69 -25.40
C SER A 200 -16.85 -3.51 -26.35
N PRO A 201 -15.80 -3.55 -27.20
CA PRO A 201 -15.56 -2.46 -28.14
C PRO A 201 -16.63 -2.37 -29.25
N VAL A 202 -16.67 -1.23 -29.95
CA VAL A 202 -17.64 -0.97 -31.03
C VAL A 202 -16.99 -1.22 -32.38
N LEU A 203 -17.60 -2.10 -33.19
CA LEU A 203 -17.06 -2.50 -34.49
C LEU A 203 -16.92 -1.29 -35.44
N GLY A 204 -15.76 -1.13 -36.06
CA GLY A 204 -15.44 -0.02 -36.96
C GLY A 204 -14.65 1.13 -36.31
N GLN A 205 -14.32 1.03 -35.02
CA GLN A 205 -13.45 2.00 -34.32
C GLN A 205 -11.98 1.56 -34.23
N GLY A 206 -11.64 0.35 -34.70
CA GLY A 206 -10.30 -0.24 -34.61
C GLY A 206 -9.53 -0.35 -35.92
N GLU A 207 -8.30 -0.85 -35.83
CA GLU A 207 -7.47 -1.17 -37.00
C GLU A 207 -8.01 -2.43 -37.68
N LYS A 208 -8.50 -2.30 -38.92
CA LYS A 208 -8.91 -3.43 -39.75
C LYS A 208 -7.69 -4.16 -40.31
N VAL A 209 -7.69 -5.48 -40.20
CA VAL A 209 -6.59 -6.35 -40.63
C VAL A 209 -7.09 -7.43 -41.59
N GLU A 210 -6.42 -7.57 -42.73
CA GLU A 210 -6.71 -8.62 -43.71
C GLU A 210 -5.65 -9.73 -43.65
N GLY A 211 -6.07 -10.98 -43.82
CA GLY A 211 -5.19 -12.16 -43.85
C GLY A 211 -4.60 -12.59 -42.50
N MET A 212 -4.91 -11.89 -41.40
CA MET A 212 -4.39 -12.19 -40.07
C MET A 212 -5.09 -13.41 -39.44
N GLN A 213 -4.32 -14.32 -38.84
CA GLN A 213 -4.84 -15.50 -38.16
C GLN A 213 -4.18 -15.75 -36.80
N ALA A 214 -4.97 -16.15 -35.81
CA ALA A 214 -4.55 -16.40 -34.44
C ALA A 214 -5.13 -17.71 -33.90
N GLN A 215 -4.36 -18.48 -33.13
CA GLN A 215 -4.78 -19.73 -32.52
C GLN A 215 -5.22 -19.54 -31.06
N ALA A 216 -6.35 -20.11 -30.68
CA ALA A 216 -6.82 -20.11 -29.30
C ALA A 216 -5.88 -20.90 -28.36
N LEU A 217 -5.33 -20.24 -27.34
CA LEU A 217 -4.53 -20.87 -26.28
C LEU A 217 -5.39 -21.56 -25.22
N TYR A 218 -6.63 -21.08 -25.07
CA TYR A 218 -7.62 -21.50 -24.09
C TYR A 218 -9.03 -21.47 -24.73
N PRO A 219 -9.99 -22.30 -24.27
CA PRO A 219 -11.37 -22.17 -24.70
C PRO A 219 -11.97 -20.86 -24.17
N TRP A 220 -12.75 -20.18 -25.01
CA TRP A 220 -13.53 -19.00 -24.64
C TRP A 220 -15.02 -19.25 -24.86
N ARG A 221 -15.84 -18.67 -24.00
CA ARG A 221 -17.30 -18.71 -24.08
C ARG A 221 -17.81 -17.28 -24.03
N ALA A 222 -18.72 -16.97 -24.96
CA ALA A 222 -19.33 -15.66 -25.06
C ALA A 222 -20.00 -15.27 -23.73
N LYS A 223 -19.71 -14.06 -23.26
CA LYS A 223 -20.33 -13.49 -22.04
C LYS A 223 -21.41 -12.44 -22.37
N LYS A 224 -21.53 -12.10 -23.65
CA LYS A 224 -22.48 -11.15 -24.27
C LYS A 224 -22.72 -11.63 -25.70
N ASP A 225 -23.85 -11.27 -26.31
CA ASP A 225 -24.25 -11.77 -27.64
C ASP A 225 -23.30 -11.34 -28.78
N ASN A 226 -22.50 -10.30 -28.56
CA ASN A 226 -21.47 -9.83 -29.50
C ASN A 226 -20.07 -10.44 -29.27
N HIS A 227 -19.94 -11.47 -28.42
CA HIS A 227 -18.68 -12.17 -28.18
C HIS A 227 -18.58 -13.46 -29.02
N LEU A 228 -17.37 -13.79 -29.46
CA LEU A 228 -17.10 -15.04 -30.18
C LEU A 228 -17.08 -16.24 -29.23
N ASN A 229 -17.34 -17.46 -29.73
CA ASN A 229 -17.13 -18.72 -29.02
C ASN A 229 -16.04 -19.54 -29.72
N PHE A 230 -15.14 -20.16 -28.96
CA PHE A 230 -14.13 -21.09 -29.50
C PHE A 230 -13.55 -22.01 -28.41
N ASN A 231 -12.89 -23.07 -28.84
CA ASN A 231 -12.16 -24.01 -27.99
C ASN A 231 -10.65 -23.80 -28.12
N LYS A 232 -9.87 -24.42 -27.24
CA LYS A 232 -8.40 -24.42 -27.35
C LYS A 232 -7.97 -25.06 -28.69
N SER A 233 -6.95 -24.48 -29.30
CA SER A 233 -6.36 -24.83 -30.60
C SER A 233 -7.18 -24.46 -31.85
N ASP A 234 -8.39 -23.91 -31.72
CA ASP A 234 -9.14 -23.35 -32.86
C ASP A 234 -8.36 -22.18 -33.51
N VAL A 235 -8.44 -22.05 -34.84
CA VAL A 235 -7.83 -20.97 -35.61
C VAL A 235 -8.88 -19.92 -35.98
N ILE A 236 -8.65 -18.68 -35.55
CA ILE A 236 -9.56 -17.55 -35.72
C ILE A 236 -8.95 -16.58 -36.73
N THR A 237 -9.71 -16.18 -37.74
CA THR A 237 -9.32 -15.11 -38.66
C THR A 237 -9.64 -13.77 -38.00
N VAL A 238 -8.62 -12.95 -37.75
CA VAL A 238 -8.80 -11.62 -37.14
C VAL A 238 -9.19 -10.63 -38.23
N LEU A 239 -10.18 -9.78 -37.94
CA LEU A 239 -10.75 -8.81 -38.89
C LEU A 239 -10.55 -7.36 -38.41
N GLU A 240 -10.56 -7.11 -37.09
CA GLU A 240 -10.35 -5.80 -36.50
C GLU A 240 -9.69 -5.91 -35.11
N GLN A 241 -8.81 -4.97 -34.74
CA GLN A 241 -8.15 -4.91 -33.43
C GLN A 241 -8.48 -3.63 -32.66
N GLN A 242 -8.82 -3.76 -31.37
CA GLN A 242 -9.00 -2.65 -30.43
C GLN A 242 -8.39 -3.03 -29.06
N ASP A 243 -7.18 -2.51 -28.77
CA ASP A 243 -6.41 -2.75 -27.55
C ASP A 243 -6.26 -4.23 -27.15
N MET A 244 -7.01 -4.64 -26.10
CA MET A 244 -7.02 -5.98 -25.52
C MET A 244 -8.11 -6.89 -26.11
N TRP A 245 -8.92 -6.40 -27.04
CA TRP A 245 -10.03 -7.12 -27.67
C TRP A 245 -9.87 -7.14 -29.19
N TRP A 246 -10.06 -8.31 -29.78
CA TRP A 246 -10.02 -8.53 -31.22
C TRP A 246 -11.39 -8.98 -31.71
N PHE A 247 -11.79 -8.49 -32.88
CA PHE A 247 -12.96 -8.97 -33.61
C PHE A 247 -12.50 -9.92 -34.70
N GLY A 248 -13.13 -11.09 -34.78
CA GLY A 248 -12.73 -12.10 -35.75
C GLY A 248 -13.81 -13.13 -36.01
N GLU A 249 -13.46 -14.08 -36.87
CA GLU A 249 -14.34 -15.12 -37.37
C GLU A 249 -13.74 -16.51 -37.17
N VAL A 250 -14.56 -17.44 -36.67
CA VAL A 250 -14.25 -18.88 -36.61
C VAL A 250 -15.52 -19.68 -36.83
N GLN A 251 -15.45 -20.74 -37.64
CA GLN A 251 -16.58 -21.62 -37.98
C GLN A 251 -17.85 -20.86 -38.44
N GLY A 252 -17.69 -19.72 -39.12
CA GLY A 252 -18.77 -18.87 -39.63
C GLY A 252 -19.47 -17.97 -38.60
N GLN A 253 -19.03 -17.99 -37.33
CA GLN A 253 -19.49 -17.04 -36.30
C GLN A 253 -18.51 -15.88 -36.19
N ARG A 254 -19.02 -14.66 -35.95
CA ARG A 254 -18.24 -13.43 -35.77
C ARG A 254 -18.50 -12.81 -34.42
N GLY A 255 -17.47 -12.27 -33.78
CA GLY A 255 -17.61 -11.61 -32.48
C GLY A 255 -16.29 -11.14 -31.87
N TRP A 256 -16.41 -10.44 -30.75
CA TRP A 256 -15.29 -9.97 -29.93
C TRP A 256 -14.73 -11.07 -29.03
N PHE A 257 -13.41 -11.11 -28.87
CA PHE A 257 -12.72 -11.96 -27.90
C PHE A 257 -11.45 -11.29 -27.36
N PRO A 258 -10.97 -11.67 -26.15
CA PRO A 258 -9.77 -11.07 -25.60
C PRO A 258 -8.51 -11.56 -26.32
N LYS A 259 -7.62 -10.62 -26.67
CA LYS A 259 -6.32 -10.88 -27.31
C LYS A 259 -5.45 -11.87 -26.50
N SER A 260 -5.54 -11.83 -25.17
CA SER A 260 -4.81 -12.72 -24.26
C SER A 260 -5.22 -14.19 -24.32
N TYR A 261 -6.33 -14.53 -24.98
CA TYR A 261 -6.78 -15.91 -25.17
C TYR A 261 -6.23 -16.55 -26.46
N VAL A 262 -5.47 -15.82 -27.28
CA VAL A 262 -4.93 -16.30 -28.56
C VAL A 262 -3.43 -16.03 -28.72
N LYS A 263 -2.77 -16.81 -29.58
CA LYS A 263 -1.41 -16.57 -30.10
C LYS A 263 -1.48 -16.30 -31.60
N LEU A 264 -0.81 -15.26 -32.09
CA LEU A 264 -0.73 -14.96 -33.52
C LEU A 264 -0.02 -16.10 -34.28
N ILE A 265 -0.59 -16.53 -35.42
CA ILE A 265 0.02 -17.53 -36.32
C ILE A 265 0.54 -16.85 -37.59
N SER A 266 -0.24 -15.92 -38.17
CA SER A 266 0.09 -15.23 -39.42
C SER A 266 -0.19 -13.74 -39.33
N GLY A 267 0.73 -12.92 -39.83
CA GLY A 267 0.67 -11.46 -39.85
C GLY A 267 0.04 -10.87 -41.12
N PRO A 268 -0.21 -9.54 -41.15
CA PRO A 268 -0.88 -8.88 -42.26
C PRO A 268 0.07 -8.67 -43.44
N VAL A 269 -0.31 -9.15 -44.63
CA VAL A 269 0.52 -9.06 -45.84
C VAL A 269 0.46 -7.64 -46.43
N ARG A 270 1.46 -6.82 -46.10
CA ARG A 270 1.63 -5.49 -46.70
C ARG A 270 2.01 -5.60 -48.18
N LYS A 271 1.08 -5.27 -49.08
CA LYS A 271 1.37 -5.07 -50.51
C LYS A 271 2.21 -3.81 -50.71
N SER A 272 3.53 -3.99 -50.81
CA SER A 272 4.44 -2.94 -51.30
C SER A 272 4.23 -2.75 -52.81
N MET A 273 3.83 -1.55 -53.24
CA MET A 273 3.80 -1.20 -54.66
C MET A 273 5.23 -0.94 -55.15
N SER A 274 5.65 -1.64 -56.19
CA SER A 274 6.95 -1.49 -56.86
C SER A 274 6.85 -0.58 -58.08
N ILE A 275 7.83 0.31 -58.25
CA ILE A 275 8.12 1.00 -59.52
C ILE A 275 9.60 0.76 -59.84
N GLU A 276 9.91 0.48 -61.11
CA GLU A 276 11.18 -0.10 -61.55
C GLU A 276 12.23 0.91 -62.03
N SER A 277 13.50 0.59 -61.80
CA SER A 277 14.73 0.91 -62.57
C SER A 277 15.89 0.19 -61.85
N GLY A 278 16.79 -0.61 -62.42
CA GLY A 278 17.20 -0.81 -63.82
C GLY A 278 18.42 0.07 -64.15
N SER A 279 19.59 -0.43 -64.59
CA SER A 279 20.12 -1.80 -64.77
C SER A 279 21.63 -1.77 -65.10
N SER A 280 22.38 -2.88 -64.88
CA SER A 280 23.82 -3.09 -65.26
C SER A 280 24.86 -2.19 -64.55
N ASP A 281 26.17 -2.49 -64.50
CA ASP A 281 26.97 -3.57 -65.13
C ASP A 281 28.18 -4.02 -64.25
N SER A 282 29.10 -4.85 -64.76
CA SER A 282 30.32 -5.38 -64.10
C SER A 282 31.41 -5.73 -65.14
N PRO A 283 32.61 -6.30 -64.81
CA PRO A 283 33.29 -6.57 -63.52
C PRO A 283 34.59 -5.71 -63.42
N PRO A 284 35.89 -6.15 -63.50
CA PRO A 284 36.63 -7.29 -62.92
C PRO A 284 38.00 -6.94 -62.23
N THR A 285 38.72 -7.99 -61.77
CA THR A 285 40.19 -8.04 -61.43
C THR A 285 40.69 -7.49 -60.07
N MET A 286 41.72 -8.05 -59.39
CA MET A 286 42.43 -9.34 -59.55
C MET A 286 43.24 -9.81 -58.31
N LYS A 287 43.50 -11.14 -58.29
CA LYS A 287 44.70 -11.88 -57.79
C LYS A 287 44.87 -12.25 -56.30
N ARG A 288 45.42 -13.47 -56.16
CA ARG A 288 45.92 -14.19 -54.97
C ARG A 288 47.44 -14.39 -55.17
N PRO A 289 48.24 -14.45 -54.09
CA PRO A 289 49.15 -15.59 -53.94
C PRO A 289 49.14 -16.19 -52.52
N SER A 290 49.60 -17.43 -52.41
CA SER A 290 49.89 -18.16 -51.16
C SER A 290 51.41 -18.38 -51.04
N PRO A 291 51.96 -18.52 -49.82
CA PRO A 291 52.08 -19.87 -49.25
C PRO A 291 51.84 -19.99 -47.73
N THR A 292 51.71 -21.25 -47.31
CA THR A 292 51.65 -21.81 -45.94
C THR A 292 53.04 -21.83 -45.25
N PRO A 293 53.20 -22.11 -43.92
CA PRO A 293 52.39 -23.04 -43.12
C PRO A 293 52.11 -22.70 -41.63
N ASN A 294 51.53 -23.71 -40.96
CA ASN A 294 51.34 -23.89 -39.51
C ASN A 294 50.21 -23.10 -38.82
N LYS A 295 49.03 -23.74 -38.76
CA LYS A 295 48.05 -23.58 -37.68
C LYS A 295 47.51 -24.99 -37.33
N PRO A 296 47.43 -25.40 -36.04
CA PRO A 296 46.73 -26.62 -35.67
C PRO A 296 45.24 -26.53 -36.02
N LEU A 297 44.60 -27.66 -36.32
CA LEU A 297 43.14 -27.76 -36.31
C LEU A 297 42.68 -27.87 -34.86
N GLU A 298 41.71 -27.07 -34.45
CA GLU A 298 40.99 -27.31 -33.20
C GLU A 298 40.03 -28.50 -33.39
N LEU A 299 40.01 -29.42 -32.43
CA LEU A 299 39.02 -30.49 -32.40
C LEU A 299 37.66 -29.91 -32.02
N GLY A 300 36.64 -30.14 -32.85
CA GLY A 300 35.26 -29.91 -32.46
C GLY A 300 34.86 -30.84 -31.32
N GLU A 301 34.16 -30.32 -30.31
CA GLU A 301 33.73 -31.11 -29.15
C GLU A 301 32.67 -32.17 -29.58
N GLU A 302 32.80 -33.40 -29.09
CA GLU A 302 31.82 -34.47 -29.32
C GLU A 302 30.77 -34.56 -28.21
N TYR A 303 29.50 -34.63 -28.62
CA TYR A 303 28.34 -34.79 -27.76
C TYR A 303 27.55 -36.04 -28.17
N ILE A 304 26.82 -36.65 -27.24
CA ILE A 304 25.89 -37.76 -27.50
C ILE A 304 24.45 -37.24 -27.44
N ALA A 305 23.64 -37.59 -28.43
CA ALA A 305 22.19 -37.34 -28.45
C ALA A 305 21.48 -38.10 -27.31
N MET A 306 20.91 -37.36 -26.37
CA MET A 306 20.09 -37.88 -25.27
C MET A 306 18.68 -38.29 -25.72
N TYR A 307 18.19 -37.74 -26.83
CA TYR A 307 16.88 -38.04 -27.43
C TYR A 307 16.97 -37.95 -28.95
N THR A 308 16.06 -38.63 -29.67
CA THR A 308 15.89 -38.46 -31.12
C THR A 308 15.36 -37.06 -31.42
N TYR A 309 15.94 -36.40 -32.43
CA TYR A 309 15.46 -35.15 -33.00
C TYR A 309 15.21 -35.35 -34.50
N GLU A 310 13.95 -35.25 -34.92
CA GLU A 310 13.53 -35.36 -36.33
C GLU A 310 12.82 -34.06 -36.73
N SER A 311 13.28 -33.43 -37.81
CA SER A 311 12.76 -32.16 -38.33
C SER A 311 12.68 -32.20 -39.86
N ASN A 312 11.63 -31.56 -40.38
CA ASN A 312 11.38 -31.42 -41.82
C ASN A 312 11.81 -30.04 -42.35
N GLU A 313 12.39 -29.17 -41.52
CA GLU A 313 12.81 -27.82 -41.92
C GLU A 313 14.19 -27.81 -42.59
N GLN A 314 14.35 -26.95 -43.60
CA GLN A 314 15.49 -27.00 -44.52
C GLN A 314 16.72 -26.27 -43.95
N GLY A 315 17.38 -26.91 -43.00
CA GLY A 315 18.57 -26.41 -42.29
C GLY A 315 18.86 -27.16 -40.99
N ASP A 316 17.91 -27.96 -40.51
CA ASP A 316 18.01 -28.72 -39.27
C ASP A 316 18.86 -29.99 -39.39
N LEU A 317 19.54 -30.35 -38.31
CA LEU A 317 20.28 -31.60 -38.17
C LEU A 317 19.42 -32.66 -37.47
N THR A 318 18.77 -33.51 -38.26
CA THR A 318 18.05 -34.70 -37.74
C THR A 318 19.02 -35.81 -37.31
N PHE A 319 18.82 -36.39 -36.11
CA PHE A 319 19.61 -37.48 -35.53
C PHE A 319 18.78 -38.34 -34.54
N GLN A 320 19.27 -39.55 -34.24
CA GLN A 320 18.62 -40.50 -33.33
C GLN A 320 19.25 -40.50 -31.92
N GLN A 321 18.50 -40.95 -30.92
CA GLN A 321 19.00 -41.13 -29.56
C GLN A 321 20.23 -42.06 -29.55
N GLY A 322 21.36 -41.56 -29.04
CA GLY A 322 22.66 -42.25 -29.01
C GLY A 322 23.65 -41.83 -30.08
N ASP A 323 23.24 -41.06 -31.11
CA ASP A 323 24.16 -40.56 -32.14
C ASP A 323 25.22 -39.61 -31.56
N VAL A 324 26.43 -39.65 -32.12
CA VAL A 324 27.53 -38.74 -31.76
C VAL A 324 27.53 -37.53 -32.70
N ILE A 325 27.36 -36.35 -32.13
CA ILE A 325 27.30 -35.05 -32.81
C ILE A 325 28.61 -34.29 -32.53
N THR A 326 29.35 -33.93 -33.57
CA THR A 326 30.46 -32.98 -33.44
C THR A 326 29.89 -31.56 -33.49
N VAL A 327 30.07 -30.78 -32.42
CA VAL A 327 29.54 -29.41 -32.34
C VAL A 327 30.52 -28.43 -32.99
N LEU A 328 30.01 -27.63 -33.92
CA LEU A 328 30.77 -26.63 -34.68
C LEU A 328 30.54 -25.20 -34.15
N LYS A 329 29.36 -24.92 -33.59
CA LYS A 329 28.99 -23.60 -33.07
C LYS A 329 27.92 -23.70 -31.98
N LYS A 330 28.04 -22.90 -30.91
CA LYS A 330 27.07 -22.83 -29.80
C LYS A 330 26.55 -21.39 -29.69
N GLU A 331 25.31 -21.13 -30.10
CA GLU A 331 24.68 -19.79 -30.03
C GLU A 331 23.25 -19.90 -29.51
N GLY A 332 23.05 -19.52 -28.24
CA GLY A 332 21.76 -19.69 -27.56
C GLY A 332 21.36 -21.17 -27.45
N ASP A 333 20.05 -21.42 -27.50
CA ASP A 333 19.48 -22.76 -27.31
C ASP A 333 19.64 -23.69 -28.52
N TRP A 334 20.02 -23.16 -29.70
CA TRP A 334 20.17 -23.92 -30.94
C TRP A 334 21.62 -23.95 -31.40
N TRP A 335 22.23 -25.14 -31.44
CA TRP A 335 23.65 -25.31 -31.77
C TRP A 335 23.80 -25.83 -33.20
N THR A 336 24.93 -25.50 -33.84
CA THR A 336 25.29 -26.04 -35.16
C THR A 336 26.26 -27.21 -34.98
N GLY A 337 26.02 -28.32 -35.65
CA GLY A 337 26.89 -29.49 -35.58
C GLY A 337 26.72 -30.44 -36.77
N THR A 338 27.43 -31.57 -36.69
CA THR A 338 27.51 -32.56 -37.78
C THR A 338 27.30 -33.98 -37.26
N VAL A 339 26.48 -34.76 -37.97
CA VAL A 339 26.29 -36.21 -37.79
C VAL A 339 26.32 -36.88 -39.17
N GLY A 340 27.10 -37.96 -39.31
CA GLY A 340 27.10 -38.77 -40.54
C GLY A 340 27.44 -38.01 -41.82
N GLY A 341 28.17 -36.89 -41.73
CA GLY A 341 28.49 -36.00 -42.86
C GLY A 341 27.40 -35.00 -43.26
N LYS A 342 26.27 -34.95 -42.54
CA LYS A 342 25.27 -33.88 -42.65
C LYS A 342 25.52 -32.83 -41.57
N THR A 343 25.31 -31.56 -41.89
CA THR A 343 25.51 -30.41 -41.00
C THR A 343 24.23 -29.58 -40.95
N GLY A 344 23.84 -29.11 -39.76
CA GLY A 344 22.65 -28.30 -39.55
C GLY A 344 22.54 -27.78 -38.12
N VAL A 345 21.43 -27.12 -37.81
CA VAL A 345 21.09 -26.64 -36.46
C VAL A 345 20.21 -27.63 -35.69
N PHE A 346 20.34 -27.66 -34.36
CA PHE A 346 19.53 -28.53 -33.49
C PHE A 346 19.43 -27.98 -32.06
N PRO A 347 18.42 -28.41 -31.26
CA PRO A 347 18.28 -27.97 -29.87
C PRO A 347 19.38 -28.51 -28.95
N SER A 348 20.09 -27.63 -28.26
CA SER A 348 21.21 -27.94 -27.35
C SER A 348 20.85 -28.86 -26.19
N ASN A 349 19.61 -28.81 -25.71
CA ASN A 349 19.10 -29.67 -24.63
C ASN A 349 18.83 -31.13 -25.06
N TYR A 350 18.98 -31.46 -26.34
CA TYR A 350 18.87 -32.84 -26.84
C TYR A 350 20.20 -33.61 -26.75
N VAL A 351 21.30 -32.99 -26.28
CA VAL A 351 22.64 -33.60 -26.27
C VAL A 351 23.34 -33.46 -24.92
N LYS A 352 24.34 -34.31 -24.66
CA LYS A 352 25.26 -34.19 -23.51
C LYS A 352 26.73 -34.40 -23.93
N PRO A 353 27.73 -33.92 -23.18
CA PRO A 353 29.13 -34.22 -23.46
C PRO A 353 29.41 -35.73 -23.51
N LYS A 354 30.40 -36.12 -24.33
CA LYS A 354 30.87 -37.51 -24.44
C LYS A 354 32.10 -37.72 -23.55
N ASP A 355 31.88 -38.35 -22.39
CA ASP A 355 32.96 -38.74 -21.47
C ASP A 355 33.93 -39.74 -22.15
N SER A 356 35.23 -39.64 -21.85
CA SER A 356 36.29 -40.49 -22.41
C SER A 356 36.92 -41.37 -21.33
N GLU A 357 36.95 -42.70 -21.56
CA GLU A 357 37.88 -43.75 -21.04
C GLU A 357 37.20 -45.14 -20.93
N GLY A 358 37.96 -46.24 -21.05
CA GLY A 358 37.62 -47.56 -20.43
C GLY A 358 36.97 -48.67 -21.29
N LEU A 359 37.69 -49.79 -21.47
CA LEU A 359 37.31 -50.98 -22.27
C LEU A 359 36.23 -51.92 -21.63
N GLY A 360 35.62 -52.80 -22.45
CA GLY A 360 34.61 -53.84 -22.08
C GLY A 360 35.19 -55.19 -21.57
N PRO A 361 34.51 -56.37 -21.70
CA PRO A 361 33.54 -56.77 -22.74
C PRO A 361 32.23 -57.45 -22.23
N ALA A 362 31.51 -58.23 -23.06
CA ALA A 362 30.08 -58.60 -22.91
C ALA A 362 29.74 -60.12 -22.73
N GLY A 363 28.50 -60.45 -22.32
CA GLY A 363 28.01 -61.86 -22.36
C GLY A 363 26.59 -62.21 -21.86
N LYS A 364 25.64 -62.40 -22.80
CA LYS A 364 24.50 -63.37 -22.84
C LYS A 364 23.35 -63.41 -21.78
N SER A 365 22.14 -63.13 -22.28
CA SER A 365 20.89 -63.97 -22.25
C SER A 365 20.29 -64.51 -20.93
N GLY A 366 18.98 -64.29 -20.73
CA GLY A 366 18.13 -65.10 -19.84
C GLY A 366 16.78 -64.43 -19.48
N SER A 367 15.65 -65.03 -19.91
CA SER A 367 14.30 -64.58 -19.52
C SER A 367 13.52 -65.71 -18.83
N LEU A 368 12.91 -65.41 -17.66
CA LEU A 368 11.59 -65.88 -17.20
C LEU A 368 11.31 -65.43 -15.75
N GLY A 369 10.02 -65.29 -15.38
CA GLY A 369 9.59 -65.18 -13.97
C GLY A 369 9.06 -63.82 -13.48
N LYS A 370 8.03 -63.25 -14.12
CA LYS A 370 7.28 -62.13 -13.50
C LYS A 370 6.45 -62.65 -12.31
N LYS A 371 6.67 -62.05 -11.13
CA LYS A 371 5.92 -62.33 -9.89
C LYS A 371 4.46 -61.84 -9.99
N PRO A 372 3.52 -62.42 -9.23
CA PRO A 372 2.14 -61.92 -9.17
C PRO A 372 2.08 -60.47 -8.68
N GLU A 373 1.51 -59.59 -9.48
CA GLU A 373 1.30 -58.17 -9.18
C GLU A 373 0.04 -57.99 -8.32
N ILE A 374 0.19 -57.58 -7.06
CA ILE A 374 -0.94 -57.32 -6.15
C ILE A 374 -1.13 -55.82 -6.00
N ALA A 375 -2.37 -55.34 -6.03
CA ALA A 375 -2.72 -53.95 -5.77
C ALA A 375 -3.76 -53.84 -4.65
N GLN A 376 -3.72 -52.73 -3.92
CA GLN A 376 -4.71 -52.36 -2.91
C GLN A 376 -5.67 -51.30 -3.46
N VAL A 377 -6.97 -51.44 -3.19
CA VAL A 377 -7.99 -50.43 -3.54
C VAL A 377 -7.81 -49.17 -2.70
N ILE A 378 -7.69 -48.01 -3.36
CA ILE A 378 -7.55 -46.69 -2.71
C ILE A 378 -8.82 -45.83 -2.78
N ALA A 379 -9.78 -46.17 -3.65
CA ALA A 379 -11.07 -45.49 -3.77
C ALA A 379 -12.20 -46.49 -4.08
N PRO A 380 -13.45 -46.27 -3.60
CA PRO A 380 -14.57 -47.16 -3.91
C PRO A 380 -14.95 -47.06 -5.39
N TYR A 381 -15.23 -48.20 -6.03
CA TYR A 381 -15.75 -48.24 -7.40
C TYR A 381 -16.90 -49.23 -7.48
N THR A 382 -18.05 -48.81 -8.02
CA THR A 382 -19.21 -49.71 -8.23
C THR A 382 -19.23 -50.16 -9.67
N ALA A 383 -19.28 -51.48 -9.90
CA ALA A 383 -19.35 -52.05 -11.24
C ALA A 383 -20.62 -51.56 -11.98
N THR A 384 -20.43 -51.01 -13.17
CA THR A 384 -21.50 -50.52 -14.07
C THR A 384 -21.88 -51.52 -15.16
N GLY A 385 -21.17 -52.65 -15.27
CA GLY A 385 -21.46 -53.75 -16.19
C GLY A 385 -20.97 -55.10 -15.64
N LEU A 386 -21.48 -56.20 -16.20
CA LEU A 386 -21.27 -57.56 -15.68
C LEU A 386 -19.82 -58.05 -15.71
N GLU A 387 -18.97 -57.47 -16.57
CA GLU A 387 -17.54 -57.80 -16.65
C GLU A 387 -16.65 -56.93 -15.73
N GLN A 388 -17.25 -56.01 -14.96
CA GLN A 388 -16.52 -55.09 -14.08
C GLN A 388 -16.53 -55.56 -12.62
N LEU A 389 -15.44 -55.29 -11.90
CA LEU A 389 -15.30 -55.65 -10.49
C LEU A 389 -15.69 -54.48 -9.59
N THR A 390 -16.60 -54.70 -8.63
CA THR A 390 -16.89 -53.70 -7.58
C THR A 390 -15.78 -53.72 -6.55
N LEU A 391 -15.23 -52.54 -6.25
CA LEU A 391 -14.09 -52.33 -5.36
C LEU A 391 -14.53 -51.58 -4.09
N ALA A 392 -14.13 -52.09 -2.93
CA ALA A 392 -14.20 -51.37 -1.65
C ALA A 392 -12.79 -50.98 -1.17
N PRO A 393 -12.58 -49.78 -0.59
CA PRO A 393 -11.27 -49.33 -0.10
C PRO A 393 -10.58 -50.34 0.81
N GLY A 394 -9.25 -50.45 0.66
CA GLY A 394 -8.40 -51.35 1.44
C GLY A 394 -8.35 -52.81 0.94
N GLN A 395 -9.27 -53.24 0.06
CA GLN A 395 -9.26 -54.59 -0.53
C GLN A 395 -7.97 -54.87 -1.31
N LEU A 396 -7.53 -56.14 -1.31
CA LEU A 396 -6.39 -56.61 -2.10
C LEU A 396 -6.84 -57.40 -3.34
N ILE A 397 -6.28 -57.04 -4.48
CA ILE A 397 -6.62 -57.57 -5.79
C ILE A 397 -5.34 -58.07 -6.48
N LEU A 398 -5.37 -59.31 -6.97
CA LEU A 398 -4.32 -59.84 -7.84
C LEU A 398 -4.56 -59.33 -9.26
N ILE A 399 -3.67 -58.50 -9.79
CA ILE A 399 -3.76 -57.96 -11.15
C ILE A 399 -3.41 -59.04 -12.16
N ARG A 400 -4.29 -59.25 -13.14
CA ARG A 400 -4.19 -60.30 -14.16
C ARG A 400 -3.92 -59.73 -15.56
N LYS A 401 -4.52 -58.59 -15.91
CA LYS A 401 -4.28 -57.87 -17.17
C LYS A 401 -4.33 -56.36 -16.95
N LYS A 402 -3.72 -55.61 -17.87
CA LYS A 402 -3.77 -54.14 -17.96
C LYS A 402 -3.97 -53.77 -19.43
N ASN A 403 -4.85 -52.83 -19.75
CA ASN A 403 -5.01 -52.32 -21.12
C ASN A 403 -4.50 -50.86 -21.25
N PRO A 404 -4.17 -50.39 -22.47
CA PRO A 404 -3.70 -49.01 -22.68
C PRO A 404 -4.72 -47.93 -22.32
N GLY A 405 -6.02 -48.27 -22.31
CA GLY A 405 -7.11 -47.37 -21.93
C GLY A 405 -7.26 -47.13 -20.42
N GLY A 406 -6.29 -47.55 -19.60
CA GLY A 406 -6.28 -47.29 -18.16
C GLY A 406 -7.20 -48.20 -17.33
N TRP A 407 -7.71 -49.30 -17.89
CA TRP A 407 -8.48 -50.31 -17.15
C TRP A 407 -7.65 -51.57 -16.91
N TRP A 408 -7.75 -52.12 -15.70
CA TRP A 408 -7.04 -53.32 -15.25
C TRP A 408 -8.04 -54.44 -14.91
N GLU A 409 -7.70 -55.67 -15.27
CA GLU A 409 -8.43 -56.88 -14.89
C GLU A 409 -7.78 -57.47 -13.64
N GLY A 410 -8.56 -57.78 -12.61
CA GLY A 410 -8.02 -58.35 -11.38
C GLY A 410 -8.97 -59.30 -10.67
N GLU A 411 -8.41 -60.08 -9.76
CA GLU A 411 -9.08 -61.11 -8.98
C GLU A 411 -9.07 -60.76 -7.49
N LEU A 412 -10.27 -60.66 -6.89
CA LEU A 412 -10.45 -60.27 -5.49
C LEU A 412 -10.15 -61.45 -4.54
N GLN A 413 -9.14 -61.30 -3.67
CA GLN A 413 -8.81 -62.33 -2.68
C GLN A 413 -9.61 -62.16 -1.37
N ALA A 414 -10.88 -62.57 -1.40
CA ALA A 414 -11.72 -62.66 -0.21
C ALA A 414 -11.63 -64.05 0.45
N ARG A 415 -11.13 -64.12 1.69
CA ARG A 415 -10.98 -65.39 2.44
C ARG A 415 -12.37 -65.95 2.80
N GLY A 416 -12.80 -67.02 2.11
CA GLY A 416 -14.05 -67.74 2.42
C GLY A 416 -15.23 -67.51 1.45
N LYS A 417 -15.05 -66.84 0.31
CA LYS A 417 -16.08 -66.76 -0.75
C LYS A 417 -15.51 -67.15 -2.12
N LYS A 418 -16.37 -67.45 -3.10
CA LYS A 418 -15.96 -67.74 -4.49
C LYS A 418 -15.20 -66.54 -5.07
N ARG A 419 -14.11 -66.81 -5.78
CA ARG A 419 -13.26 -65.81 -6.46
C ARG A 419 -14.11 -65.00 -7.44
N GLN A 420 -13.96 -63.68 -7.41
CA GLN A 420 -14.57 -62.76 -8.37
C GLN A 420 -13.47 -62.09 -9.19
N ILE A 421 -13.69 -61.99 -10.50
CA ILE A 421 -12.75 -61.43 -11.48
C ILE A 421 -13.52 -60.41 -12.31
N GLY A 422 -12.90 -59.27 -12.59
CA GLY A 422 -13.48 -58.26 -13.49
C GLY A 422 -12.55 -57.07 -13.70
N TRP A 423 -12.98 -56.15 -14.57
CA TRP A 423 -12.26 -54.94 -14.92
C TRP A 423 -12.62 -53.75 -14.02
N PHE A 424 -11.64 -52.90 -13.74
CA PHE A 424 -11.82 -51.65 -12.99
C PHE A 424 -10.79 -50.60 -13.45
N PRO A 425 -11.02 -49.29 -13.20
CA PRO A 425 -10.07 -48.26 -13.61
C PRO A 425 -8.81 -48.25 -12.72
N ALA A 426 -7.63 -48.12 -13.35
CA ALA A 426 -6.33 -48.26 -12.70
C ALA A 426 -6.09 -47.25 -11.57
N ASN A 427 -6.65 -46.04 -11.67
CA ASN A 427 -6.50 -44.98 -10.68
C ASN A 427 -7.29 -45.21 -9.37
N TYR A 428 -8.06 -46.30 -9.27
CA TYR A 428 -8.74 -46.72 -8.03
C TYR A 428 -7.92 -47.72 -7.22
N VAL A 429 -6.73 -48.14 -7.69
CA VAL A 429 -5.83 -49.07 -6.99
C VAL A 429 -4.38 -48.58 -6.94
N LYS A 430 -3.59 -49.08 -5.97
CA LYS A 430 -2.16 -48.83 -5.79
C LYS A 430 -1.40 -50.16 -5.73
N LEU A 431 -0.37 -50.32 -6.57
CA LEU A 431 0.43 -51.55 -6.66
C LEU A 431 1.34 -51.73 -5.43
N LEU A 432 1.55 -52.98 -5.01
CA LEU A 432 2.35 -53.36 -3.84
C LEU A 432 3.59 -54.19 -4.26
N SER A 433 4.77 -53.73 -3.86
CA SER A 433 6.06 -54.39 -4.13
C SER A 433 6.51 -55.26 -2.95
N PRO A 434 7.07 -56.47 -3.17
CA PRO A 434 7.46 -57.36 -2.08
C PRO A 434 8.91 -57.13 -1.58
N SER A 435 9.06 -56.79 -0.30
CA SER A 435 10.33 -56.84 0.46
C SER A 435 10.11 -57.48 1.83
N THR A 436 11.20 -57.96 2.47
CA THR A 436 11.13 -58.99 3.52
C THR A 436 11.31 -58.46 4.94
N SER A 437 10.23 -58.53 5.74
CA SER A 437 10.13 -58.97 7.15
C SER A 437 11.42 -59.30 7.92
N LYS A 438 11.63 -59.01 9.23
CA LYS A 438 10.75 -58.74 10.41
C LYS A 438 11.50 -57.75 11.36
N THR A 439 11.00 -57.13 12.45
CA THR A 439 9.94 -57.44 13.45
C THR A 439 9.28 -56.15 14.01
N THR A 440 8.14 -56.28 14.71
CA THR A 440 7.35 -55.27 15.46
C THR A 440 7.36 -55.56 16.98
N PRO A 441 6.73 -54.78 17.90
CA PRO A 441 5.96 -53.51 17.80
C PRO A 441 6.64 -52.33 18.58
N THR A 442 6.17 -51.07 18.64
CA THR A 442 4.79 -50.53 18.78
C THR A 442 4.66 -49.11 18.18
N GLU A 443 3.42 -48.71 17.88
CA GLU A 443 2.95 -47.46 17.23
C GLU A 443 2.90 -46.20 18.14
N PRO A 444 2.59 -44.97 17.64
CA PRO A 444 2.10 -44.60 16.29
C PRO A 444 2.78 -43.39 15.56
N THR A 445 2.32 -43.17 14.32
CA THR A 445 2.36 -41.93 13.50
C THR A 445 3.57 -41.74 12.54
N PRO A 446 3.39 -41.34 11.25
CA PRO A 446 4.40 -41.64 10.21
C PRO A 446 5.10 -40.42 9.56
N PRO A 447 6.34 -40.59 9.06
CA PRO A 447 6.98 -39.64 8.14
C PRO A 447 6.56 -39.87 6.67
N LYS A 448 6.37 -38.78 5.91
CA LYS A 448 6.37 -38.75 4.44
C LYS A 448 7.82 -38.57 3.93
N LEU A 449 8.12 -38.98 2.68
CA LEU A 449 9.15 -38.48 1.74
C LEU A 449 9.06 -39.35 0.44
N PRO A 450 9.62 -38.95 -0.72
CA PRO A 450 9.80 -37.59 -1.26
C PRO A 450 9.21 -37.41 -2.67
N THR A 451 9.02 -36.15 -3.10
CA THR A 451 9.08 -35.75 -4.52
C THR A 451 10.49 -35.26 -4.85
N PRO A 452 11.07 -35.54 -6.03
CA PRO A 452 12.38 -35.03 -6.38
C PRO A 452 12.38 -33.51 -6.62
N ASN A 453 13.47 -32.85 -6.23
CA ASN A 453 13.86 -31.46 -6.50
C ASN A 453 12.99 -30.31 -5.94
N ALA A 454 11.89 -30.57 -5.23
CA ALA A 454 11.20 -29.55 -4.42
C ALA A 454 11.58 -29.68 -2.92
N VAL A 455 12.21 -28.66 -2.34
CA VAL A 455 12.59 -28.59 -0.93
C VAL A 455 11.36 -28.53 -0.03
N CYS A 456 10.35 -27.75 -0.42
CA CYS A 456 9.02 -27.70 0.18
C CYS A 456 8.04 -27.02 -0.79
N GLN A 457 6.75 -27.00 -0.44
CA GLN A 457 5.75 -26.17 -1.12
C GLN A 457 5.26 -25.05 -0.20
N VAL A 458 5.08 -23.86 -0.76
CA VAL A 458 4.61 -22.66 -0.05
C VAL A 458 3.41 -22.05 -0.79
N ILE A 459 2.57 -21.32 -0.07
CA ILE A 459 1.41 -20.60 -0.59
C ILE A 459 1.60 -19.09 -0.39
N GLY A 460 1.29 -18.28 -1.39
CA GLY A 460 1.31 -16.83 -1.28
C GLY A 460 0.33 -16.32 -0.22
N MET A 461 0.81 -15.57 0.76
CA MET A 461 -0.01 -14.90 1.78
C MET A 461 -0.46 -13.52 1.32
N TYR A 462 0.37 -12.87 0.50
CA TYR A 462 0.15 -11.57 -0.15
C TYR A 462 0.46 -11.69 -1.64
N ASP A 463 0.03 -10.70 -2.43
CA ASP A 463 0.50 -10.56 -3.80
C ASP A 463 1.95 -10.05 -3.81
N TYR A 464 2.76 -10.52 -4.73
CA TYR A 464 4.14 -10.08 -4.93
C TYR A 464 4.40 -9.72 -6.39
N THR A 465 4.76 -8.46 -6.62
CA THR A 465 5.18 -7.95 -7.92
C THR A 465 6.69 -7.85 -7.95
N ALA A 466 7.32 -8.60 -8.86
CA ALA A 466 8.76 -8.55 -9.11
C ALA A 466 9.23 -7.11 -9.39
N GLN A 467 10.31 -6.69 -8.72
CA GLN A 467 10.97 -5.40 -8.92
C GLN A 467 12.21 -5.50 -9.82
N ASN A 468 12.77 -6.70 -9.95
CA ASN A 468 13.94 -7.03 -10.75
C ASN A 468 13.66 -8.28 -11.61
N ASP A 469 14.38 -8.44 -12.73
CA ASP A 469 14.13 -9.51 -13.73
C ASP A 469 14.47 -10.94 -13.23
N ASP A 470 15.18 -11.08 -12.11
CA ASP A 470 15.51 -12.36 -11.46
C ASP A 470 14.47 -12.80 -10.40
N GLU A 471 13.46 -11.98 -10.14
CA GLU A 471 12.41 -12.24 -9.15
C GLU A 471 11.19 -12.98 -9.75
N LEU A 472 10.55 -13.81 -8.94
CA LEU A 472 9.36 -14.57 -9.30
C LEU A 472 8.09 -13.85 -8.77
N PRO A 473 7.28 -13.20 -9.63
CA PRO A 473 6.01 -12.62 -9.21
C PRO A 473 4.96 -13.71 -8.96
N PHE A 474 4.09 -13.50 -7.97
CA PHE A 474 3.01 -14.43 -7.63
C PHE A 474 1.83 -13.73 -6.96
N GLY A 475 0.66 -14.36 -7.00
CA GLY A 475 -0.54 -13.91 -6.31
C GLY A 475 -0.82 -14.65 -5.00
N LYS A 476 -1.55 -14.00 -4.10
CA LYS A 476 -2.12 -14.56 -2.87
C LYS A 476 -2.92 -15.83 -3.18
N GLY A 477 -2.65 -16.89 -2.42
CA GLY A 477 -3.24 -18.22 -2.62
C GLY A 477 -2.56 -19.10 -3.67
N GLN A 478 -1.59 -18.61 -4.45
CA GLN A 478 -0.85 -19.43 -5.41
C GLN A 478 0.19 -20.30 -4.71
N ILE A 479 0.35 -21.55 -5.18
CA ILE A 479 1.31 -22.52 -4.62
C ILE A 479 2.60 -22.50 -5.44
N ILE A 480 3.72 -22.23 -4.77
CA ILE A 480 5.07 -22.18 -5.34
C ILE A 480 5.84 -23.42 -4.87
N ASN A 481 6.53 -24.10 -5.79
CA ASN A 481 7.50 -25.15 -5.45
C ASN A 481 8.81 -24.47 -5.06
N VAL A 482 9.32 -24.70 -3.85
CA VAL A 482 10.59 -24.10 -3.40
C VAL A 482 11.75 -24.98 -3.84
N LEU A 483 12.67 -24.41 -4.63
CA LEU A 483 13.86 -25.08 -5.16
C LEU A 483 15.09 -24.88 -4.27
N SER A 484 15.20 -23.75 -3.57
CA SER A 484 16.23 -23.53 -2.53
C SER A 484 15.76 -22.60 -1.40
N ARG A 485 16.32 -22.84 -0.21
CA ARG A 485 16.11 -22.10 1.06
C ARG A 485 17.44 -21.71 1.74
N GLU A 486 18.51 -21.51 0.96
CA GLU A 486 19.86 -21.21 1.49
C GLU A 486 19.98 -19.81 2.13
N ASP A 487 19.11 -18.88 1.75
CA ASP A 487 18.89 -17.61 2.43
C ASP A 487 17.57 -17.63 3.25
N PRO A 488 17.51 -16.99 4.45
CA PRO A 488 16.30 -16.97 5.27
C PRO A 488 15.19 -16.03 4.74
N ASP A 489 15.55 -15.03 3.95
CA ASP A 489 14.69 -13.92 3.54
C ASP A 489 14.18 -14.04 2.10
N TRP A 490 14.98 -14.63 1.21
CA TRP A 490 14.65 -14.89 -0.19
C TRP A 490 14.80 -16.37 -0.55
N TRP A 491 13.76 -16.97 -1.09
CA TRP A 491 13.77 -18.36 -1.55
C TRP A 491 13.71 -18.44 -3.07
N LYS A 492 14.40 -19.43 -3.65
CA LYS A 492 14.31 -19.69 -5.10
C LYS A 492 13.12 -20.61 -5.35
N GLY A 493 12.20 -20.19 -6.20
CA GLY A 493 10.94 -20.91 -6.45
C GLY A 493 10.71 -21.24 -7.92
N GLU A 494 9.76 -22.14 -8.14
CA GLU A 494 9.12 -22.40 -9.43
C GLU A 494 7.60 -22.21 -9.28
N LEU A 495 7.02 -21.44 -10.20
CA LEU A 495 5.57 -21.25 -10.34
C LEU A 495 5.23 -21.27 -11.84
N ASN A 496 4.34 -22.19 -12.24
CA ASN A 496 3.89 -22.36 -13.63
C ASN A 496 5.02 -22.54 -14.68
N GLY A 497 6.20 -23.04 -14.26
CA GLY A 497 7.39 -23.19 -15.11
C GLY A 497 8.32 -21.96 -15.16
N SER A 498 7.93 -20.83 -14.57
CA SER A 498 8.83 -19.69 -14.31
C SER A 498 9.61 -19.93 -13.02
N ILE A 499 10.92 -19.64 -13.05
CA ILE A 499 11.84 -19.80 -11.91
C ILE A 499 12.46 -18.44 -11.58
N GLY A 500 12.47 -18.07 -10.29
CA GLY A 500 13.06 -16.82 -9.81
C GLY A 500 13.15 -16.76 -8.28
N LEU A 501 13.66 -15.65 -7.75
CA LEU A 501 13.73 -15.36 -6.32
C LEU A 501 12.42 -14.74 -5.80
N PHE A 502 11.96 -15.14 -4.63
CA PHE A 502 10.77 -14.56 -4.01
C PHE A 502 10.91 -14.42 -2.48
N PRO A 503 10.32 -13.39 -1.84
CA PRO A 503 10.53 -13.13 -0.43
C PRO A 503 9.76 -14.11 0.48
N SER A 504 10.47 -14.75 1.41
CA SER A 504 9.94 -15.82 2.25
C SER A 504 8.84 -15.37 3.24
N ASN A 505 8.74 -14.07 3.54
CA ASN A 505 7.68 -13.50 4.38
C ASN A 505 6.39 -13.12 3.63
N TYR A 506 6.38 -13.22 2.29
CA TYR A 506 5.15 -13.09 1.49
C TYR A 506 4.45 -14.45 1.27
N VAL A 507 5.00 -15.54 1.82
CA VAL A 507 4.46 -16.89 1.71
C VAL A 507 4.32 -17.59 3.07
N LYS A 508 3.56 -18.68 3.11
CA LYS A 508 3.51 -19.64 4.21
C LYS A 508 3.78 -21.05 3.67
N LEU A 509 4.42 -21.93 4.45
CA LEU A 509 4.55 -23.35 4.09
C LEU A 509 3.16 -24.02 3.99
N THR A 510 2.91 -24.77 2.91
CA THR A 510 1.63 -25.51 2.68
C THR A 510 1.45 -26.71 3.62
N THR A 511 2.56 -27.20 4.17
CA THR A 511 2.60 -28.12 5.31
C THR A 511 3.36 -27.41 6.43
N ASP A 512 2.71 -27.16 7.57
CA ASP A 512 3.35 -26.51 8.72
C ASP A 512 4.58 -27.33 9.17
N THR A 513 5.78 -26.88 8.78
CA THR A 513 7.04 -27.35 9.38
C THR A 513 7.22 -26.60 10.68
N ASP A 514 6.67 -27.16 11.76
CA ASP A 514 6.56 -26.50 13.07
C ASP A 514 7.93 -25.99 13.59
N PRO A 515 8.11 -24.66 13.79
CA PRO A 515 9.33 -24.10 14.36
C PRO A 515 9.71 -24.70 15.72
N SER A 516 8.75 -25.28 16.43
CA SER A 516 8.98 -25.98 17.70
C SER A 516 9.99 -27.14 17.59
N GLN A 517 10.20 -27.70 16.39
CA GLN A 517 11.19 -28.76 16.13
C GLN A 517 12.65 -28.28 16.17
N GLN A 518 12.91 -26.97 16.06
CA GLN A 518 14.28 -26.43 16.09
C GLN A 518 14.74 -25.99 17.49
N TRP A 519 13.83 -25.90 18.47
CA TRP A 519 14.13 -25.34 19.80
C TRP A 519 14.88 -26.31 20.73
N CYS A 520 14.72 -27.62 20.56
CA CYS A 520 15.20 -28.59 21.54
C CYS A 520 15.79 -29.86 20.91
N ALA A 521 17.05 -30.13 21.22
CA ALA A 521 17.72 -31.42 20.95
C ALA A 521 17.42 -32.50 22.02
N ASP A 522 16.55 -32.20 22.99
CA ASP A 522 16.33 -32.99 24.20
C ASP A 522 14.84 -33.37 24.32
N LEU A 523 14.49 -34.57 23.81
CA LEU A 523 13.10 -35.04 23.70
C LEU A 523 12.36 -34.99 25.06
N HIS A 524 13.06 -35.31 26.15
CA HIS A 524 12.45 -35.44 27.47
C HIS A 524 11.88 -34.13 28.01
N LEU A 525 12.47 -32.99 27.64
CA LEU A 525 11.99 -31.66 28.02
C LEU A 525 10.89 -31.17 27.08
N LEU A 526 10.86 -31.67 25.84
CA LEU A 526 9.85 -31.37 24.83
C LEU A 526 8.48 -31.99 25.18
N ASP A 527 8.47 -33.16 25.81
CA ASP A 527 7.24 -33.87 26.23
C ASP A 527 6.60 -33.33 27.51
N MET A 528 7.34 -32.56 28.33
CA MET A 528 6.77 -31.85 29.49
C MET A 528 6.12 -30.49 29.14
N LEU A 529 6.27 -30.02 27.90
CA LEU A 529 5.68 -28.74 27.44
C LEU A 529 4.40 -28.97 26.65
N THR A 530 3.38 -28.16 26.91
CA THR A 530 2.14 -28.15 26.11
C THR A 530 2.46 -27.78 24.65
N PRO A 531 1.68 -28.25 23.66
CA PRO A 531 1.92 -27.90 22.25
C PRO A 531 1.94 -26.38 21.98
N MET A 532 1.17 -25.60 22.73
CA MET A 532 1.14 -24.14 22.65
C MET A 532 2.43 -23.51 23.18
N GLU A 533 2.92 -23.91 24.36
CA GLU A 533 4.21 -23.41 24.87
C GLU A 533 5.38 -23.86 23.98
N ARG A 534 5.31 -25.07 23.42
CA ARG A 534 6.30 -25.59 22.47
C ARG A 534 6.40 -24.69 21.23
N LYS A 535 5.25 -24.27 20.67
CA LYS A 535 5.19 -23.28 19.57
C LYS A 535 5.69 -21.90 19.98
N ARG A 536 5.25 -21.40 21.13
CA ARG A 536 5.69 -20.11 21.69
C ARG A 536 7.22 -20.04 21.78
N GLN A 537 7.86 -21.07 22.32
CA GLN A 537 9.32 -21.14 22.38
C GLN A 537 9.98 -21.28 21.00
N GLY A 538 9.35 -21.98 20.05
CA GLY A 538 9.78 -22.02 18.65
C GLY A 538 9.85 -20.62 18.01
N TYR A 539 8.82 -19.79 18.19
CA TYR A 539 8.81 -18.42 17.67
C TYR A 539 9.77 -17.48 18.43
N ILE A 540 9.99 -17.69 19.73
CA ILE A 540 11.03 -16.97 20.49
C ILE A 540 12.43 -17.35 19.98
N HIS A 541 12.66 -18.62 19.63
CA HIS A 541 13.91 -19.06 19.00
C HIS A 541 14.11 -18.42 17.63
N GLU A 542 13.07 -18.45 16.78
CA GLU A 542 13.07 -17.82 15.46
C GLU A 542 13.44 -16.33 15.55
N LEU A 543 12.82 -15.59 16.48
CA LEU A 543 13.15 -14.18 16.75
C LEU A 543 14.64 -13.97 17.01
N ILE A 544 15.23 -14.77 17.91
CA ILE A 544 16.63 -14.64 18.34
C ILE A 544 17.60 -15.02 17.21
N ILE A 545 17.38 -16.16 16.55
CA ILE A 545 18.27 -16.65 15.48
C ILE A 545 18.18 -15.78 14.23
N THR A 546 16.98 -15.31 13.86
CA THR A 546 16.83 -14.37 12.73
C THR A 546 17.40 -12.99 13.04
N GLU A 547 17.39 -12.54 14.30
CA GLU A 547 18.09 -11.31 14.72
C GLU A 547 19.61 -11.48 14.64
N GLU A 548 20.13 -12.62 15.08
CA GLU A 548 21.55 -12.94 15.04
C GLU A 548 22.07 -12.98 13.59
N ASN A 549 21.37 -13.70 12.70
CA ASN A 549 21.69 -13.73 11.28
C ASN A 549 21.61 -12.34 10.63
N TYR A 550 20.55 -11.57 10.93
CA TYR A 550 20.37 -10.23 10.37
C TYR A 550 21.46 -9.24 10.83
N VAL A 551 21.86 -9.26 12.11
CA VAL A 551 22.97 -8.42 12.59
C VAL A 551 24.30 -8.84 11.95
N ASN A 552 24.53 -10.14 11.77
CA ASN A 552 25.72 -10.64 11.05
C ASN A 552 25.72 -10.15 9.58
N ASP A 553 24.58 -10.21 8.88
CA ASP A 553 24.43 -9.68 7.51
C ASP A 553 24.70 -8.16 7.45
N LEU A 554 24.18 -7.38 8.42
CA LEU A 554 24.47 -5.94 8.49
C LEU A 554 25.97 -5.66 8.65
N GLN A 555 26.65 -6.42 9.52
CA GLN A 555 28.09 -6.26 9.74
C GLN A 555 28.91 -6.69 8.51
N LEU A 556 28.53 -7.79 7.85
CA LEU A 556 29.13 -8.27 6.62
C LEU A 556 29.09 -7.21 5.51
N VAL A 557 27.97 -6.50 5.35
CA VAL A 557 27.86 -5.42 4.36
C VAL A 557 28.86 -4.29 4.62
N THR A 558 29.06 -3.90 5.88
CA THR A 558 30.07 -2.89 6.22
C THR A 558 31.50 -3.37 5.94
N GLU A 559 31.81 -4.65 6.14
CA GLU A 559 33.14 -5.21 5.90
C GLU A 559 33.43 -5.48 4.42
N THR A 560 32.54 -6.16 3.72
CA THR A 560 32.78 -6.68 2.36
C THR A 560 32.40 -5.68 1.26
N PHE A 561 31.45 -4.77 1.51
CA PHE A 561 31.02 -3.79 0.50
C PHE A 561 31.33 -2.35 0.87
N GLN A 562 30.96 -1.89 2.08
CA GLN A 562 31.02 -0.45 2.40
C GLN A 562 32.45 0.10 2.49
N LYS A 563 33.37 -0.58 3.20
CA LYS A 563 34.78 -0.15 3.27
C LYS A 563 35.47 -0.26 1.91
N PRO A 564 35.42 -1.39 1.18
CA PRO A 564 36.12 -1.49 -0.11
C PRO A 564 35.58 -0.51 -1.16
N LEU A 565 34.28 -0.18 -1.16
CA LEU A 565 33.74 0.85 -2.06
C LEU A 565 34.23 2.27 -1.72
N LEU A 566 34.41 2.59 -0.44
CA LEU A 566 34.99 3.87 -0.01
C LEU A 566 36.50 3.95 -0.31
N GLU A 567 37.22 2.84 -0.18
CA GLU A 567 38.67 2.72 -0.42
C GLU A 567 39.04 2.60 -1.91
N SER A 568 38.08 2.29 -2.80
CA SER A 568 38.31 2.04 -4.24
C SER A 568 38.38 3.28 -5.13
N GLU A 569 37.98 4.46 -4.63
CA GLU A 569 37.77 5.71 -5.39
C GLU A 569 36.77 5.64 -6.58
N LEU A 570 36.18 4.48 -6.87
CA LEU A 570 35.14 4.28 -7.92
C LEU A 570 33.81 5.02 -7.63
N LEU A 571 33.62 5.46 -6.39
CA LEU A 571 32.51 6.29 -5.93
C LEU A 571 33.04 7.43 -5.05
N THR A 572 32.42 8.60 -5.15
CA THR A 572 32.65 9.69 -4.19
C THR A 572 32.05 9.37 -2.83
N GLU A 573 32.55 9.99 -1.75
CA GLU A 573 31.97 9.85 -0.40
C GLU A 573 30.46 10.12 -0.37
N LYS A 574 29.99 11.09 -1.17
CA LYS A 574 28.56 11.41 -1.32
C LYS A 574 27.76 10.26 -1.92
N GLU A 575 28.30 9.59 -2.93
CA GLU A 575 27.66 8.45 -3.58
C GLU A 575 27.63 7.22 -2.65
N VAL A 576 28.72 6.96 -1.91
CA VAL A 576 28.75 5.93 -0.85
C VAL A 576 27.73 6.25 0.25
N ALA A 577 27.61 7.52 0.66
CA ALA A 577 26.60 7.97 1.62
C ALA A 577 25.16 7.87 1.08
N MET A 578 24.94 8.02 -0.23
CA MET A 578 23.63 7.79 -0.86
C MET A 578 23.25 6.31 -0.91
N ILE A 579 24.21 5.40 -1.08
CA ILE A 579 23.98 3.95 -1.10
C ILE A 579 23.69 3.41 0.30
N PHE A 580 24.56 3.72 1.27
CA PHE A 580 24.49 3.13 2.61
C PHE A 580 23.69 3.97 3.63
N VAL A 581 23.36 5.22 3.29
CA VAL A 581 22.53 6.15 4.09
C VAL A 581 23.02 6.26 5.54
N ASN A 582 22.38 5.53 6.46
CA ASN A 582 22.70 5.48 7.89
C ASN A 582 22.90 4.04 8.40
N TRP A 583 23.44 3.14 7.58
CA TRP A 583 23.69 1.71 7.89
C TRP A 583 24.33 1.46 9.27
N LYS A 584 25.27 2.33 9.69
CA LYS A 584 25.92 2.26 11.01
C LYS A 584 24.92 2.43 12.17
N GLU A 585 23.88 3.25 12.01
CA GLU A 585 22.81 3.41 13.01
C GLU A 585 21.96 2.14 13.11
N LEU A 586 21.66 1.48 11.97
CA LEU A 586 20.97 0.17 11.95
C LEU A 586 21.78 -0.91 12.69
N ILE A 587 23.09 -0.96 12.47
CA ILE A 587 23.98 -1.86 13.22
C ILE A 587 23.91 -1.57 14.72
N MET A 588 23.94 -0.29 15.13
CA MET A 588 23.93 0.08 16.55
C MET A 588 22.61 -0.27 17.26
N CYS A 589 21.44 -0.03 16.66
CA CYS A 589 20.16 -0.35 17.31
C CYS A 589 19.88 -1.86 17.37
N ASN A 590 20.17 -2.62 16.31
CA ASN A 590 19.96 -4.07 16.31
C ASN A 590 21.00 -4.82 17.17
N ILE A 591 22.26 -4.36 17.25
CA ILE A 591 23.21 -4.89 18.26
C ILE A 591 22.69 -4.67 19.69
N LYS A 592 21.98 -3.57 19.98
CA LYS A 592 21.36 -3.33 21.30
C LYS A 592 20.23 -4.33 21.58
N LEU A 593 19.35 -4.58 20.59
CA LEU A 593 18.31 -5.60 20.66
C LEU A 593 18.89 -7.01 20.85
N LEU A 594 19.78 -7.45 19.96
CA LEU A 594 20.40 -8.78 20.01
C LEU A 594 21.14 -9.04 21.33
N LYS A 595 21.81 -8.03 21.90
CA LYS A 595 22.43 -8.14 23.24
C LYS A 595 21.39 -8.39 24.33
N ALA A 596 20.27 -7.66 24.33
CA ALA A 596 19.20 -7.87 25.31
C ALA A 596 18.55 -9.26 25.16
N LEU A 597 18.27 -9.69 23.92
CA LEU A 597 17.73 -11.02 23.61
C LEU A 597 18.66 -12.15 24.06
N ARG A 598 19.96 -12.08 23.73
CA ARG A 598 20.98 -13.06 24.16
C ARG A 598 21.12 -13.10 25.69
N VAL A 599 21.08 -11.95 26.37
CA VAL A 599 21.07 -11.89 27.85
C VAL A 599 19.82 -12.60 28.41
N ARG A 600 18.63 -12.38 27.84
CA ARG A 600 17.39 -13.04 28.28
C ARG A 600 17.42 -14.56 28.08
N LYS A 601 17.93 -15.05 26.94
CA LYS A 601 18.13 -16.49 26.71
C LYS A 601 19.12 -17.08 27.73
N LYS A 602 20.26 -16.43 27.96
CA LYS A 602 21.27 -16.85 28.94
C LYS A 602 20.74 -16.86 30.38
N MET A 603 19.94 -15.87 30.77
CA MET A 603 19.28 -15.81 32.09
C MET A 603 18.18 -16.87 32.26
N SER A 604 17.52 -17.27 31.18
CA SER A 604 16.52 -18.35 31.21
C SER A 604 17.19 -19.72 31.35
N GLY A 605 18.30 -19.93 30.63
CA GLY A 605 19.08 -21.16 30.60
C GLY A 605 19.00 -21.86 29.24
N GLU A 606 20.08 -22.56 28.87
CA GLU A 606 20.28 -23.07 27.50
C GLU A 606 19.15 -24.00 27.02
N ARG A 607 18.68 -24.90 27.89
CA ARG A 607 17.59 -25.85 27.63
C ARG A 607 16.26 -25.48 28.30
N MET A 608 16.11 -24.25 28.79
CA MET A 608 14.91 -23.81 29.52
C MET A 608 14.02 -22.88 28.66
N PRO A 609 12.68 -22.93 28.85
CA PRO A 609 11.76 -22.01 28.20
C PRO A 609 11.99 -20.55 28.66
N VAL A 610 12.03 -19.63 27.71
CA VAL A 610 12.11 -18.19 27.96
C VAL A 610 10.76 -17.69 28.49
N LYS A 611 10.75 -17.24 29.75
CA LYS A 611 9.51 -16.81 30.41
C LYS A 611 8.98 -15.49 29.86
N MET A 612 9.82 -14.50 29.58
CA MET A 612 9.40 -13.22 29.02
C MET A 612 10.32 -12.76 27.89
N ILE A 613 9.76 -12.06 26.90
CA ILE A 613 10.49 -11.45 25.78
C ILE A 613 9.85 -10.13 25.30
N GLY A 614 8.55 -9.93 25.52
CA GLY A 614 7.79 -8.76 25.08
C GLY A 614 8.24 -7.46 25.74
N ASP A 615 8.78 -7.53 26.96
CA ASP A 615 9.32 -6.38 27.70
C ASP A 615 10.56 -5.79 27.01
N ILE A 616 11.45 -6.65 26.50
CA ILE A 616 12.63 -6.24 25.73
C ILE A 616 12.19 -5.57 24.43
N LEU A 617 11.24 -6.18 23.71
CA LEU A 617 10.73 -5.65 22.45
C LEU A 617 10.03 -4.30 22.66
N THR A 618 9.16 -4.20 23.67
CA THR A 618 8.47 -2.96 24.09
C THR A 618 9.44 -1.82 24.42
N ALA A 619 10.64 -2.15 24.90
CA ALA A 619 11.71 -1.20 25.24
C ALA A 619 12.67 -0.90 24.08
N GLN A 620 12.88 -1.81 23.12
CA GLN A 620 13.83 -1.61 22.01
C GLN A 620 13.20 -1.11 20.71
N LEU A 621 11.94 -1.45 20.41
CA LEU A 621 11.27 -0.99 19.18
C LEU A 621 11.24 0.55 19.02
N PRO A 622 11.01 1.37 20.07
CA PRO A 622 11.12 2.83 19.98
C PRO A 622 12.53 3.35 19.63
N HIS A 623 13.57 2.51 19.70
CA HIS A 623 14.94 2.87 19.28
C HIS A 623 15.24 2.48 17.82
N MET A 624 14.28 1.88 17.10
CA MET A 624 14.43 1.49 15.69
C MET A 624 14.06 2.62 14.70
N GLN A 625 13.90 3.85 15.18
CA GLN A 625 13.72 5.06 14.34
C GLN A 625 14.73 5.20 13.17
N PRO A 626 16.01 4.77 13.27
CA PRO A 626 16.93 4.80 12.13
C PRO A 626 16.47 4.08 10.86
N TYR A 627 15.55 3.12 10.95
CA TYR A 627 14.96 2.44 9.78
C TYR A 627 14.18 3.39 8.88
N ILE A 628 13.49 4.40 9.44
CA ILE A 628 12.68 5.36 8.67
C ILE A 628 13.59 6.09 7.67
N ARG A 629 14.70 6.64 8.16
CA ARG A 629 15.71 7.32 7.35
C ARG A 629 16.35 6.41 6.31
N PHE A 630 16.69 5.17 6.67
CA PHE A 630 17.27 4.22 5.72
C PHE A 630 16.28 3.91 4.58
N CYS A 631 15.11 3.39 4.92
CA CYS A 631 14.13 2.93 3.94
C CYS A 631 13.59 4.09 3.08
N SER A 632 13.46 5.30 3.61
CA SER A 632 13.10 6.48 2.82
C SER A 632 14.08 6.81 1.70
N CYS A 633 15.35 6.44 1.84
CA CYS A 633 16.43 6.78 0.90
C CYS A 633 16.94 5.58 0.08
N GLN A 634 16.63 4.33 0.49
CA GLN A 634 17.26 3.12 -0.08
C GLN A 634 17.05 2.98 -1.60
N LEU A 635 15.93 3.46 -2.14
CA LEU A 635 15.62 3.40 -3.57
C LEU A 635 16.55 4.30 -4.41
N ASN A 636 16.94 5.47 -3.88
CA ASN A 636 17.90 6.36 -4.51
C ASN A 636 19.31 5.72 -4.53
N GLY A 637 19.67 4.99 -3.47
CA GLY A 637 20.90 4.17 -3.42
C GLY A 637 20.89 3.00 -4.42
N ALA A 638 19.78 2.27 -4.52
CA ALA A 638 19.62 1.17 -5.48
C ALA A 638 19.69 1.66 -6.94
N THR A 639 19.03 2.78 -7.25
CA THR A 639 19.08 3.42 -8.59
C THR A 639 20.51 3.83 -8.95
N LEU A 640 21.27 4.36 -7.98
CA LEU A 640 22.67 4.75 -8.18
C LEU A 640 23.58 3.53 -8.39
N ILE A 641 23.38 2.42 -7.66
CA ILE A 641 24.10 1.16 -7.93
C ILE A 641 23.82 0.71 -9.36
N GLN A 642 22.55 0.61 -9.76
CA GLN A 642 22.19 0.13 -11.10
C GLN A 642 22.81 1.01 -12.19
N GLN A 643 22.69 2.34 -12.07
CA GLN A 643 23.32 3.28 -13.00
C GLN A 643 24.84 3.05 -13.10
N LYS A 644 25.55 2.90 -11.98
CA LYS A 644 27.00 2.66 -11.98
C LYS A 644 27.37 1.27 -12.54
N THR A 645 26.54 0.25 -12.30
CA THR A 645 26.70 -1.11 -12.84
C THR A 645 26.48 -1.19 -14.36
N ASP A 646 25.71 -0.27 -14.94
CA ASP A 646 25.47 -0.18 -16.38
C ASP A 646 26.42 0.80 -17.09
N GLU A 647 26.74 1.94 -16.46
CA GLU A 647 27.55 3.01 -17.05
C GLU A 647 29.06 2.87 -16.76
N VAL A 648 29.50 2.07 -15.77
CA VAL A 648 30.92 1.92 -15.37
C VAL A 648 31.34 0.44 -15.22
N PRO A 649 32.06 -0.14 -16.21
CA PRO A 649 32.50 -1.54 -16.17
C PRO A 649 33.36 -1.90 -14.95
N ASP A 650 34.32 -1.06 -14.56
CA ASP A 650 35.21 -1.32 -13.43
C ASP A 650 34.43 -1.45 -12.11
N PHE A 651 33.37 -0.64 -11.93
CA PHE A 651 32.48 -0.74 -10.78
C PHE A 651 31.67 -2.03 -10.79
N LYS A 652 31.15 -2.43 -11.96
CA LYS A 652 30.42 -3.70 -12.14
C LYS A 652 31.27 -4.90 -11.73
N ASP A 653 32.50 -5.00 -12.26
CA ASP A 653 33.39 -6.11 -11.95
C ASP A 653 33.96 -6.03 -10.52
N PHE A 654 34.18 -4.83 -9.97
CA PHE A 654 34.56 -4.66 -8.57
C PHE A 654 33.45 -5.13 -7.61
N VAL A 655 32.20 -4.67 -7.75
CA VAL A 655 31.08 -5.11 -6.91
C VAL A 655 30.82 -6.60 -7.05
N LYS A 656 30.93 -7.14 -8.27
CA LYS A 656 30.84 -8.59 -8.54
C LYS A 656 31.95 -9.37 -7.82
N LYS A 657 33.19 -8.88 -7.83
CA LYS A 657 34.33 -9.47 -7.09
C LYS A 657 34.11 -9.44 -5.58
N LEU A 658 33.53 -8.38 -5.03
CA LEU A 658 33.18 -8.31 -3.60
C LEU A 658 32.10 -9.35 -3.22
N ALA A 659 31.11 -9.55 -4.09
CA ALA A 659 30.07 -10.57 -3.89
C ALA A 659 30.57 -12.03 -4.02
N MET A 660 31.83 -12.25 -4.42
CA MET A 660 32.48 -13.57 -4.40
C MET A 660 33.03 -13.96 -3.01
N ASP A 661 32.94 -13.11 -1.99
CA ASP A 661 33.18 -13.49 -0.59
C ASP A 661 32.24 -14.66 -0.22
N PRO A 662 32.75 -15.83 0.23
CA PRO A 662 31.91 -16.97 0.59
C PRO A 662 30.84 -16.65 1.65
N ARG A 663 31.08 -15.64 2.51
CA ARG A 663 30.11 -15.16 3.49
C ARG A 663 28.86 -14.55 2.84
N CYS A 664 28.98 -13.99 1.64
CA CYS A 664 27.87 -13.43 0.87
C CYS A 664 26.98 -14.51 0.22
N LYS A 665 27.37 -15.80 0.23
CA LYS A 665 26.62 -16.90 -0.40
C LYS A 665 26.27 -16.69 -1.89
N GLY A 666 27.04 -15.85 -2.60
CA GLY A 666 26.77 -15.46 -3.99
C GLY A 666 25.67 -14.40 -4.17
N MET A 667 25.13 -13.83 -3.08
CA MET A 667 24.12 -12.78 -3.13
C MET A 667 24.76 -11.40 -3.43
N PRO A 668 24.17 -10.58 -4.32
CA PRO A 668 24.70 -9.25 -4.67
C PRO A 668 24.36 -8.19 -3.62
N LEU A 669 25.14 -7.10 -3.57
CA LEU A 669 24.95 -5.96 -2.65
C LEU A 669 23.50 -5.44 -2.62
N SER A 670 22.85 -5.34 -3.79
CA SER A 670 21.45 -4.90 -3.91
C SER A 670 20.50 -5.69 -3.00
N SER A 671 20.64 -7.02 -2.95
CA SER A 671 19.81 -7.89 -2.12
C SER A 671 20.01 -7.66 -0.62
N PHE A 672 21.25 -7.41 -0.19
CA PHE A 672 21.55 -7.10 1.22
C PHE A 672 20.94 -5.75 1.65
N LEU A 673 20.92 -4.75 0.77
CA LEU A 673 20.32 -3.44 1.06
C LEU A 673 18.80 -3.49 1.22
N LEU A 674 18.12 -4.58 0.81
CA LEU A 674 16.69 -4.80 1.08
C LEU A 674 16.42 -5.36 2.49
N LYS A 675 17.40 -6.03 3.12
CA LYS A 675 17.21 -6.73 4.41
C LYS A 675 16.69 -5.83 5.53
N PRO A 676 17.03 -4.51 5.65
CA PRO A 676 16.40 -3.64 6.64
C PRO A 676 14.88 -3.48 6.46
N MET A 677 14.39 -3.23 5.24
CA MET A 677 12.96 -3.13 4.96
C MET A 677 12.24 -4.47 5.23
N GLN A 678 12.91 -5.58 4.94
CA GLN A 678 12.41 -6.93 5.26
C GLN A 678 12.40 -7.21 6.77
N ARG A 679 13.41 -6.76 7.54
CA ARG A 679 13.46 -7.00 8.99
C ARG A 679 12.38 -6.22 9.72
N VAL A 680 12.22 -4.92 9.43
CA VAL A 680 11.23 -4.08 10.14
C VAL A 680 9.81 -4.60 9.92
N THR A 681 9.47 -5.02 8.71
CA THR A 681 8.17 -5.62 8.37
C THR A 681 7.97 -7.05 8.88
N ARG A 682 9.04 -7.75 9.29
CA ARG A 682 8.95 -9.07 9.94
C ARG A 682 8.68 -9.00 11.46
N TYR A 683 9.01 -7.88 12.14
CA TYR A 683 8.78 -7.77 13.59
C TYR A 683 7.30 -7.97 13.99
N PRO A 684 6.29 -7.33 13.37
CA PRO A 684 4.89 -7.56 13.74
C PRO A 684 4.47 -9.03 13.59
N LEU A 685 4.90 -9.70 12.52
CA LEU A 685 4.55 -11.09 12.22
C LEU A 685 5.11 -12.05 13.27
N ILE A 686 6.39 -11.89 13.65
CA ILE A 686 7.03 -12.74 14.65
C ILE A 686 6.42 -12.49 16.05
N ILE A 687 6.20 -11.22 16.41
CA ILE A 687 5.61 -10.85 17.72
C ILE A 687 4.17 -11.39 17.83
N LYS A 688 3.38 -11.28 16.76
CA LYS A 688 2.03 -11.83 16.68
C LYS A 688 2.02 -13.35 16.85
N ASN A 689 2.92 -14.07 16.18
CA ASN A 689 3.04 -15.53 16.36
C ASN A 689 3.38 -15.93 17.81
N ILE A 690 4.23 -15.16 18.51
CA ILE A 690 4.53 -15.39 19.93
C ILE A 690 3.27 -15.08 20.78
N LEU A 691 2.58 -13.97 20.52
CA LEU A 691 1.38 -13.53 21.24
C LEU A 691 0.21 -14.52 21.09
N GLU A 692 -0.06 -15.01 19.89
CA GLU A 692 -1.11 -16.01 19.61
C GLU A 692 -0.86 -17.36 20.33
N ASN A 693 0.39 -17.64 20.72
CA ASN A 693 0.77 -18.82 21.50
C ASN A 693 1.07 -18.47 22.98
N THR A 694 0.74 -17.26 23.44
CA THR A 694 0.90 -16.80 24.82
C THR A 694 -0.47 -16.54 25.46
N PRO A 695 -0.95 -17.37 26.41
CA PRO A 695 -2.28 -17.19 27.00
C PRO A 695 -2.39 -15.89 27.81
N GLU A 696 -3.59 -15.31 27.93
CA GLU A 696 -3.79 -13.98 28.54
C GLU A 696 -3.34 -13.86 30.01
N SER A 697 -3.40 -14.97 30.75
CA SER A 697 -2.94 -15.06 32.15
C SER A 697 -1.41 -15.11 32.30
N HIS A 698 -0.65 -15.10 31.20
CA HIS A 698 0.81 -15.21 31.20
C HIS A 698 1.46 -13.81 31.29
N PRO A 699 2.49 -13.60 32.13
CA PRO A 699 3.05 -12.26 32.42
C PRO A 699 3.67 -11.55 31.20
N ASP A 700 3.99 -12.29 30.14
CA ASP A 700 4.51 -11.74 28.89
C ASP A 700 3.41 -11.23 27.95
N HIS A 701 2.13 -11.60 28.14
CA HIS A 701 1.05 -11.32 27.18
C HIS A 701 0.81 -9.81 27.00
N SER A 702 0.71 -9.05 28.10
CA SER A 702 0.52 -7.59 28.07
C SER A 702 1.71 -6.86 27.44
N HIS A 703 2.92 -7.37 27.63
CA HIS A 703 4.14 -6.85 27.05
C HIS A 703 4.26 -7.18 25.56
N LEU A 704 3.86 -8.38 25.13
CA LEU A 704 3.82 -8.78 23.72
C LEU A 704 2.75 -7.99 22.94
N ARG A 705 1.62 -7.65 23.56
CA ARG A 705 0.58 -6.79 22.99
C ARG A 705 1.12 -5.37 22.71
N GLN A 706 1.80 -4.75 23.68
CA GLN A 706 2.48 -3.46 23.51
C GLN A 706 3.65 -3.51 22.51
N ALA A 707 4.37 -4.63 22.44
CA ALA A 707 5.43 -4.83 21.46
C ALA A 707 4.88 -4.93 20.03
N LEU A 708 3.70 -5.56 19.84
CA LEU A 708 3.05 -5.66 18.54
C LEU A 708 2.62 -4.27 18.05
N GLU A 709 1.89 -3.53 18.89
CA GLU A 709 1.45 -2.14 18.62
C GLU A 709 2.63 -1.25 18.18
N LYS A 710 3.74 -1.28 18.92
CA LYS A 710 4.95 -0.51 18.59
C LYS A 710 5.68 -0.98 17.32
N ALA A 711 5.56 -2.25 16.96
CA ALA A 711 6.14 -2.77 15.72
C ALA A 711 5.28 -2.37 14.50
N GLU A 712 3.95 -2.38 14.65
CA GLU A 712 3.00 -1.94 13.62
C GLU A 712 3.09 -0.42 13.44
N GLU A 713 3.20 0.36 14.52
CA GLU A 713 3.46 1.80 14.49
C GLU A 713 4.78 2.11 13.75
N LEU A 714 5.87 1.41 14.09
CA LEU A 714 7.16 1.57 13.42
C LEU A 714 7.08 1.26 11.92
N CYS A 715 6.34 0.22 11.51
CA CYS A 715 6.11 -0.07 10.10
C CYS A 715 5.34 1.06 9.39
N SER A 716 4.33 1.64 10.05
CA SER A 716 3.58 2.78 9.54
C SER A 716 4.48 4.02 9.41
N GLN A 717 5.30 4.33 10.42
CA GLN A 717 6.24 5.45 10.40
C GLN A 717 7.30 5.30 9.30
N VAL A 718 7.81 4.08 9.07
CA VAL A 718 8.72 3.78 7.95
C VAL A 718 8.02 4.02 6.60
N ASN A 719 6.79 3.53 6.43
CA ASN A 719 6.03 3.68 5.19
C ASN A 719 5.71 5.14 4.87
N GLU A 720 5.27 5.92 5.85
CA GLU A 720 5.03 7.35 5.65
C GLU A 720 6.34 8.13 5.44
N GLY A 721 7.43 7.76 6.11
CA GLY A 721 8.75 8.36 5.84
C GLY A 721 9.25 8.16 4.41
N VAL A 722 8.97 7.00 3.79
CA VAL A 722 9.20 6.78 2.35
C VAL A 722 8.32 7.73 1.51
N ARG A 723 7.02 7.81 1.83
CA ARG A 723 6.06 8.66 1.10
C ARG A 723 6.40 10.15 1.19
N GLU A 724 6.83 10.62 2.36
CA GLU A 724 7.23 12.01 2.60
C GLU A 724 8.56 12.34 1.92
N LYS A 725 9.50 11.38 1.87
CA LYS A 725 10.76 11.53 1.14
C LYS A 725 10.54 11.57 -0.39
N GLU A 726 9.70 10.70 -0.94
CA GLU A 726 9.30 10.82 -2.35
C GLU A 726 8.64 12.18 -2.65
N ASN A 727 7.80 12.68 -1.75
CA ASN A 727 7.18 14.00 -1.88
C ASN A 727 8.25 15.10 -1.87
N SER A 728 9.17 15.09 -0.91
CA SER A 728 10.30 16.02 -0.84
C SER A 728 11.12 16.01 -2.13
N ASP A 729 11.50 14.83 -2.64
CA ASP A 729 12.34 14.72 -3.84
C ASP A 729 11.61 15.20 -5.11
N ARG A 730 10.28 15.04 -5.19
CA ARG A 730 9.45 15.65 -6.24
C ARG A 730 9.36 17.17 -6.10
N LEU A 731 9.28 17.71 -4.87
CA LEU A 731 9.25 19.16 -4.63
C LEU A 731 10.59 19.84 -4.93
N GLU A 732 11.72 19.21 -4.58
CA GLU A 732 13.06 19.68 -4.95
C GLU A 732 13.27 19.63 -6.48
N TRP A 733 12.81 18.56 -7.15
CA TRP A 733 12.84 18.52 -8.61
C TRP A 733 12.03 19.68 -9.22
N ILE A 734 10.83 19.96 -8.72
CA ILE A 734 10.01 21.10 -9.17
C ILE A 734 10.72 22.43 -8.90
N GLN A 735 11.35 22.60 -7.74
CA GLN A 735 12.11 23.80 -7.38
C GLN A 735 13.24 24.10 -8.37
N ALA A 736 13.94 23.07 -8.84
CA ALA A 736 15.04 23.19 -9.79
C ALA A 736 14.60 23.41 -11.24
N HIS A 737 13.40 22.94 -11.63
CA HIS A 737 12.95 22.94 -13.04
C HIS A 737 11.88 23.99 -13.37
N VAL A 738 11.23 24.63 -12.39
CA VAL A 738 10.13 25.60 -12.62
C VAL A 738 10.52 27.05 -12.28
N GLN A 739 10.72 27.87 -13.32
CA GLN A 739 10.93 29.31 -13.25
C GLN A 739 9.65 30.05 -12.82
N CYS A 740 9.65 30.63 -11.62
CA CYS A 740 8.53 31.37 -11.04
C CYS A 740 8.79 32.89 -11.02
N GLU A 741 8.91 33.48 -12.21
CA GLU A 741 9.16 34.93 -12.41
C GLU A 741 7.91 35.78 -12.11
N GLY A 742 8.07 36.93 -11.45
CA GLY A 742 6.98 37.91 -11.26
C GLY A 742 6.04 37.65 -10.07
N LEU A 743 6.48 36.84 -9.09
CA LEU A 743 5.89 36.80 -7.76
C LEU A 743 6.53 37.86 -6.85
N SER A 744 5.80 38.29 -5.81
CA SER A 744 6.29 39.20 -4.76
C SER A 744 7.29 38.57 -3.79
N GLU A 745 7.31 37.25 -3.70
CA GLU A 745 8.24 36.43 -2.91
C GLU A 745 8.83 35.31 -3.76
N GLN A 746 9.94 34.74 -3.28
CA GLN A 746 10.52 33.54 -3.84
C GLN A 746 9.71 32.32 -3.37
N LEU A 747 8.94 31.74 -4.28
CA LEU A 747 8.20 30.50 -4.03
C LEU A 747 9.16 29.34 -3.74
N VAL A 748 9.20 28.90 -2.48
CA VAL A 748 9.86 27.66 -2.05
C VAL A 748 8.83 26.53 -2.07
N PHE A 749 9.02 25.53 -2.92
CA PHE A 749 8.11 24.38 -3.04
C PHE A 749 8.24 23.42 -1.85
N ASN A 750 9.46 23.06 -1.45
CA ASN A 750 9.69 22.15 -0.33
C ASN A 750 9.62 22.90 1.02
N SER A 751 8.40 23.34 1.38
CA SER A 751 8.13 24.23 2.52
C SER A 751 6.86 23.84 3.28
N VAL A 752 6.66 24.43 4.46
CA VAL A 752 5.38 24.40 5.17
C VAL A 752 4.43 25.42 4.53
N THR A 753 3.15 25.06 4.41
CA THR A 753 2.07 25.92 3.90
C THR A 753 1.41 26.73 5.02
N ASN A 754 0.67 27.78 4.67
CA ASN A 754 0.01 28.68 5.62
C ASN A 754 -1.02 28.03 6.59
N CYS A 755 -1.50 26.81 6.30
CA CYS A 755 -2.40 26.09 7.22
C CYS A 755 -2.43 24.55 7.10
N LEU A 756 -1.86 23.92 6.07
CA LEU A 756 -2.02 22.48 5.80
C LEU A 756 -0.82 21.62 6.23
N GLY A 757 0.11 22.19 6.99
CA GLY A 757 1.41 21.57 7.27
C GLY A 757 2.32 21.59 6.03
N PRO A 758 3.25 20.63 5.89
CA PRO A 758 4.13 20.53 4.72
C PRO A 758 3.37 20.53 3.39
N ARG A 759 3.97 21.14 2.36
CA ARG A 759 3.44 21.07 1.00
C ARG A 759 3.46 19.62 0.51
N LYS A 760 2.40 19.20 -0.15
CA LYS A 760 2.27 17.86 -0.75
C LYS A 760 1.93 17.99 -2.22
N PHE A 761 2.72 17.35 -3.08
CA PHE A 761 2.47 17.24 -4.51
C PHE A 761 1.42 16.14 -4.79
N LEU A 762 0.38 16.46 -5.56
CA LEU A 762 -0.81 15.61 -5.73
C LEU A 762 -1.02 15.13 -7.18
N HIS A 763 -0.61 15.91 -8.18
CA HIS A 763 -0.77 15.58 -9.61
C HIS A 763 0.10 16.48 -10.49
N SER A 764 0.58 15.94 -11.61
CA SER A 764 0.95 16.73 -12.77
C SER A 764 0.52 16.04 -14.07
N GLY A 765 0.52 16.78 -15.18
CA GLY A 765 -0.02 16.32 -16.48
C GLY A 765 -0.14 17.46 -17.50
N LYS A 766 -0.31 17.12 -18.78
CA LYS A 766 -0.49 18.14 -19.85
C LYS A 766 -1.94 18.63 -19.84
N LEU A 767 -2.12 19.95 -19.95
CA LEU A 767 -3.41 20.62 -19.91
C LEU A 767 -3.50 21.66 -21.02
N TYR A 768 -4.64 21.74 -21.70
CA TYR A 768 -4.82 22.62 -22.85
C TYR A 768 -5.88 23.69 -22.56
N LYS A 769 -5.59 24.96 -22.85
CA LYS A 769 -6.63 26.01 -22.82
C LYS A 769 -7.64 25.77 -23.95
N ALA A 770 -8.85 25.31 -23.65
CA ALA A 770 -9.84 24.91 -24.67
C ALA A 770 -10.03 25.97 -25.78
N LYS A 771 -10.30 27.24 -25.39
CA LYS A 771 -10.53 28.35 -26.34
C LYS A 771 -9.35 28.74 -27.24
N SER A 772 -8.13 28.26 -27.00
CA SER A 772 -6.95 28.64 -27.80
C SER A 772 -5.97 27.49 -28.04
N ASN A 773 -6.41 26.25 -27.79
CA ASN A 773 -5.64 25.00 -27.72
C ASN A 773 -4.21 25.10 -27.18
N LYS A 774 -3.92 26.04 -26.27
CA LYS A 774 -2.55 26.30 -25.81
C LYS A 774 -2.14 25.24 -24.80
N GLU A 775 -1.09 24.48 -25.14
CA GLU A 775 -0.41 23.56 -24.24
C GLU A 775 0.13 24.30 -23.01
N LEU A 776 -0.16 23.73 -21.85
CA LEU A 776 0.34 24.07 -20.54
C LEU A 776 0.71 22.76 -19.83
N TYR A 777 1.55 22.84 -18.80
CA TYR A 777 1.78 21.72 -17.89
C TYR A 777 1.37 22.12 -16.47
N GLY A 778 0.49 21.33 -15.86
CA GLY A 778 -0.05 21.62 -14.53
C GLY A 778 0.74 20.90 -13.44
N PHE A 779 0.91 21.55 -12.30
CA PHE A 779 1.38 20.95 -11.04
C PHE A 779 0.38 21.29 -9.94
N LEU A 780 -0.26 20.29 -9.35
CA LEU A 780 -1.22 20.43 -8.25
C LEU A 780 -0.53 20.10 -6.92
N PHE A 781 -0.68 21.00 -5.95
CA PHE A 781 -0.25 20.83 -4.57
C PHE A 781 -1.48 20.82 -3.65
N ASN A 782 -1.30 20.58 -2.37
CA ASN A 782 -2.37 20.65 -1.37
C ASN A 782 -2.94 22.07 -1.18
N ASP A 783 -2.16 23.13 -1.46
CA ASP A 783 -2.57 24.52 -1.26
C ASP A 783 -2.82 25.32 -2.55
N PHE A 784 -2.13 25.04 -3.66
CA PHE A 784 -2.39 25.69 -4.95
C PHE A 784 -2.25 24.77 -6.18
N LEU A 785 -2.85 25.23 -7.28
CA LEU A 785 -2.59 24.74 -8.64
C LEU A 785 -1.66 25.72 -9.37
N LEU A 786 -0.51 25.23 -9.83
CA LEU A 786 0.42 25.98 -10.67
C LEU A 786 0.27 25.54 -12.13
N LEU A 787 0.09 26.52 -13.02
CA LEU A 787 0.08 26.29 -14.47
C LEU A 787 1.39 26.84 -15.08
N THR A 788 2.04 26.04 -15.91
CA THR A 788 3.34 26.35 -16.53
C THR A 788 3.30 26.19 -18.04
N GLN A 789 4.31 26.71 -18.73
CA GLN A 789 4.63 26.45 -20.12
C GLN A 789 5.93 25.64 -20.19
N VAL A 790 5.98 24.63 -21.05
CA VAL A 790 7.19 23.84 -21.28
C VAL A 790 8.14 24.60 -22.20
N THR A 791 9.34 24.89 -21.72
CA THR A 791 10.44 25.50 -22.49
C THR A 791 11.34 24.38 -22.99
N ARG A 792 11.18 24.01 -24.27
CA ARG A 792 11.97 22.95 -24.92
C ARG A 792 13.25 23.53 -25.53
N PRO A 793 14.46 23.02 -25.20
CA PRO A 793 15.67 23.32 -25.95
C PRO A 793 15.54 22.89 -27.42
N LEU A 794 16.11 23.68 -28.33
CA LEU A 794 16.00 23.44 -29.78
C LEU A 794 16.66 22.11 -30.16
N GLY A 795 15.88 21.17 -30.72
CA GLY A 795 16.36 19.86 -31.15
C GLY A 795 16.11 18.69 -30.18
N SER A 796 15.52 18.92 -28.99
CA SER A 796 15.24 17.83 -28.04
C SER A 796 13.94 17.07 -28.36
N SER A 797 14.06 15.77 -28.66
CA SER A 797 12.94 14.82 -28.58
C SER A 797 12.83 14.32 -27.14
N ALA A 798 11.85 14.82 -26.39
CA ALA A 798 11.69 14.53 -24.97
C ALA A 798 10.88 13.24 -24.74
N SER A 799 11.24 12.48 -23.70
CA SER A 799 10.42 11.39 -23.18
C SER A 799 9.44 11.90 -22.11
N ASP A 800 8.25 11.31 -22.00
CA ASP A 800 7.17 11.77 -21.10
C ASP A 800 7.44 11.56 -19.60
N LYS A 801 8.58 10.97 -19.19
CA LYS A 801 8.92 10.79 -17.76
C LYS A 801 9.42 12.11 -17.15
N VAL A 802 8.49 12.94 -16.70
CA VAL A 802 8.75 14.30 -16.18
C VAL A 802 9.77 14.33 -15.03
N PHE A 803 9.60 13.53 -13.97
CA PHE A 803 10.53 13.50 -12.82
C PHE A 803 11.83 12.71 -13.09
N SER A 804 12.36 12.74 -14.31
CA SER A 804 13.59 12.03 -14.69
C SER A 804 14.83 12.90 -14.45
N ALA A 805 15.88 12.32 -13.85
CA ALA A 805 17.19 12.98 -13.74
C ALA A 805 17.83 13.27 -15.13
N LYS A 806 17.34 12.62 -16.20
CA LYS A 806 17.79 12.83 -17.59
C LYS A 806 16.85 13.75 -18.40
N SER A 807 15.93 14.49 -17.75
CA SER A 807 15.07 15.47 -18.43
C SER A 807 15.69 16.87 -18.49
N HIS A 808 15.93 17.41 -19.68
CA HIS A 808 16.39 18.79 -19.88
C HIS A 808 15.24 19.79 -20.13
N LEU A 809 14.02 19.46 -19.68
CA LEU A 809 12.85 20.32 -19.81
C LEU A 809 12.83 21.35 -18.67
N GLN A 810 12.87 22.63 -19.04
CA GLN A 810 12.57 23.72 -18.11
C GLN A 810 11.10 24.13 -18.26
N TYR A 811 10.50 24.58 -17.18
CA TYR A 811 9.11 25.01 -17.12
C TYR A 811 9.09 26.47 -16.67
N ARG A 812 8.22 27.30 -17.25
CA ARG A 812 8.00 28.68 -16.80
C ARG A 812 6.57 28.87 -16.35
N MET A 813 6.39 29.48 -15.18
CA MET A 813 5.06 29.86 -14.67
C MET A 813 4.28 30.65 -15.74
N TYR A 814 3.05 30.22 -16.03
CA TYR A 814 2.19 30.88 -17.02
C TYR A 814 1.43 32.07 -16.41
N LYS A 815 1.00 31.91 -15.15
CA LYS A 815 0.35 32.91 -14.32
C LYS A 815 0.63 32.59 -12.85
N THR A 816 0.44 33.58 -11.98
CA THR A 816 0.35 33.42 -10.52
C THR A 816 -0.40 32.13 -10.13
N PRO A 817 0.08 31.36 -9.13
CA PRO A 817 -0.61 30.17 -8.66
C PRO A 817 -2.07 30.42 -8.28
N ILE A 818 -2.88 29.39 -8.43
CA ILE A 818 -4.33 29.40 -8.24
C ILE A 818 -4.59 28.70 -6.88
N PHE A 819 -4.84 29.46 -5.82
CA PHE A 819 -4.98 28.92 -4.46
C PHE A 819 -6.29 28.17 -4.28
N LEU A 820 -6.23 26.99 -3.65
CA LEU A 820 -7.36 26.05 -3.65
C LEU A 820 -8.49 26.44 -2.67
N ASN A 821 -8.22 27.28 -1.66
CA ASN A 821 -9.28 27.86 -0.81
C ASN A 821 -10.17 28.88 -1.54
N GLU A 822 -9.75 29.36 -2.72
CA GLU A 822 -10.50 30.31 -3.57
C GLU A 822 -10.96 29.68 -4.91
N VAL A 823 -10.83 28.35 -5.05
CA VAL A 823 -11.22 27.58 -6.25
C VAL A 823 -12.60 26.95 -6.14
N LEU A 824 -13.35 27.00 -7.24
CA LEU A 824 -14.50 26.11 -7.50
C LEU A 824 -14.30 25.40 -8.85
N VAL A 825 -14.25 24.07 -8.83
CA VAL A 825 -14.17 23.25 -10.05
C VAL A 825 -15.58 22.83 -10.49
N LYS A 826 -15.84 22.92 -11.80
CA LYS A 826 -17.12 22.49 -12.41
C LYS A 826 -16.85 21.70 -13.69
N LEU A 827 -17.61 20.62 -13.89
CA LEU A 827 -17.73 20.01 -15.22
C LEU A 827 -18.59 20.90 -16.14
N PRO A 828 -18.55 20.71 -17.47
CA PRO A 828 -19.48 21.34 -18.39
C PRO A 828 -20.94 20.94 -18.08
N THR A 829 -21.89 21.76 -18.52
CA THR A 829 -23.34 21.52 -18.31
C THR A 829 -23.81 20.19 -18.92
N ASP A 830 -23.15 19.75 -19.99
CA ASP A 830 -23.23 18.37 -20.50
C ASP A 830 -21.92 17.63 -20.16
N PRO A 831 -21.88 16.78 -19.12
CA PRO A 831 -20.70 15.99 -18.77
C PRO A 831 -20.50 14.75 -19.67
N SER A 832 -21.46 14.46 -20.57
CA SER A 832 -21.47 13.28 -21.46
C SER A 832 -20.83 13.52 -22.83
N GLY A 833 -20.57 14.79 -23.20
CA GLY A 833 -19.83 15.12 -24.42
C GLY A 833 -18.40 14.57 -24.42
N ASP A 834 -17.94 14.11 -25.59
CA ASP A 834 -16.65 13.41 -25.77
C ASP A 834 -15.41 14.27 -25.42
N GLU A 835 -15.54 15.60 -25.36
CA GLU A 835 -14.41 16.47 -25.05
C GLU A 835 -14.01 16.41 -23.56
N PRO A 836 -12.73 16.15 -23.22
CA PRO A 836 -12.28 16.03 -21.83
C PRO A 836 -12.08 17.40 -21.16
N ILE A 837 -13.12 18.24 -21.15
CA ILE A 837 -13.10 19.63 -20.66
C ILE A 837 -13.62 19.74 -19.21
N PHE A 838 -13.04 20.67 -18.46
CA PHE A 838 -13.52 21.13 -17.16
C PHE A 838 -13.26 22.63 -16.97
N HIS A 839 -13.94 23.24 -16.00
CA HIS A 839 -13.82 24.65 -15.64
C HIS A 839 -13.25 24.81 -14.23
N ILE A 840 -12.30 25.73 -14.08
CA ILE A 840 -11.78 26.17 -12.78
C ILE A 840 -12.19 27.64 -12.63
N SER A 841 -13.05 27.94 -11.66
CA SER A 841 -13.36 29.30 -11.23
C SER A 841 -12.45 29.66 -10.07
N HIS A 842 -11.83 30.85 -10.09
CA HIS A 842 -10.97 31.37 -9.02
C HIS A 842 -11.15 32.89 -8.94
N ILE A 843 -11.81 33.35 -7.87
CA ILE A 843 -12.31 34.73 -7.74
C ILE A 843 -13.04 35.14 -9.05
N ASP A 844 -12.69 36.28 -9.66
CA ASP A 844 -13.30 36.83 -10.89
C ASP A 844 -12.84 36.16 -12.20
N ARG A 845 -12.18 35.00 -12.15
CA ARG A 845 -11.55 34.35 -13.33
C ARG A 845 -12.05 32.93 -13.53
N VAL A 846 -12.50 32.61 -14.74
CA VAL A 846 -12.84 31.25 -15.16
C VAL A 846 -11.84 30.74 -16.19
N TYR A 847 -11.15 29.65 -15.87
CA TYR A 847 -10.27 28.91 -16.77
C TYR A 847 -11.03 27.72 -17.35
N THR A 848 -11.18 27.66 -18.67
CA THR A 848 -11.69 26.44 -19.35
C THR A 848 -10.50 25.62 -19.85
N ILE A 849 -10.35 24.43 -19.29
CA ILE A 849 -9.20 23.54 -19.47
C ILE A 849 -9.68 22.23 -20.11
N ARG A 850 -8.90 21.69 -21.05
CA ARG A 850 -9.07 20.37 -21.66
C ARG A 850 -7.90 19.49 -21.25
N ALA A 851 -8.18 18.30 -20.74
CA ALA A 851 -7.16 17.29 -20.40
C ALA A 851 -6.74 16.45 -21.63
N GLU A 852 -5.80 15.52 -21.44
CA GLU A 852 -5.43 14.53 -22.48
C GLU A 852 -6.51 13.45 -22.67
N SER A 853 -7.27 13.10 -21.62
CA SER A 853 -8.34 12.08 -21.69
C SER A 853 -9.49 12.35 -20.70
N ILE A 854 -10.61 11.63 -20.86
CA ILE A 854 -11.75 11.68 -19.91
C ILE A 854 -11.35 11.19 -18.51
N ASN A 855 -10.42 10.24 -18.43
CA ASN A 855 -9.85 9.75 -17.18
C ASN A 855 -9.04 10.85 -16.49
N GLU A 856 -8.14 11.52 -17.22
CA GLU A 856 -7.39 12.67 -16.71
C GLU A 856 -8.32 13.80 -16.28
N ARG A 857 -9.31 14.20 -17.11
CA ARG A 857 -10.33 15.20 -16.73
C ARG A 857 -10.92 14.88 -15.36
N THR A 858 -11.29 13.62 -15.14
CA THR A 858 -11.93 13.16 -13.90
C THR A 858 -10.95 13.17 -12.72
N ALA A 859 -9.71 12.70 -12.91
CA ALA A 859 -8.66 12.72 -11.88
C ALA A 859 -8.27 14.15 -11.46
N TRP A 860 -8.13 15.07 -12.41
CA TRP A 860 -7.89 16.50 -12.14
C TRP A 860 -9.05 17.12 -11.35
N VAL A 861 -10.30 16.90 -11.78
CA VAL A 861 -11.49 17.43 -11.10
C VAL A 861 -11.60 16.89 -9.67
N GLN A 862 -11.43 15.58 -9.46
CA GLN A 862 -11.50 14.94 -8.14
C GLN A 862 -10.39 15.46 -7.20
N LYS A 863 -9.13 15.47 -7.64
CA LYS A 863 -8.00 15.88 -6.78
C LYS A 863 -8.03 17.37 -6.44
N ILE A 864 -8.36 18.25 -7.39
CA ILE A 864 -8.49 19.69 -7.09
C ILE A 864 -9.65 19.91 -6.10
N LYS A 865 -10.79 19.24 -6.30
CA LYS A 865 -11.95 19.34 -5.40
C LYS A 865 -11.58 18.90 -3.98
N ALA A 866 -11.03 17.70 -3.81
CA ALA A 866 -10.70 17.14 -2.50
C ALA A 866 -9.65 18.00 -1.74
N ALA A 867 -8.64 18.51 -2.44
CA ALA A 867 -7.63 19.40 -1.84
C ALA A 867 -8.21 20.78 -1.47
N SER A 868 -9.09 21.33 -2.31
CA SER A 868 -9.84 22.57 -2.02
C SER A 868 -10.73 22.43 -0.78
N GLU A 869 -11.51 21.35 -0.70
CA GLU A 869 -12.40 21.07 0.44
C GLU A 869 -11.61 20.88 1.74
N LEU A 870 -10.50 20.12 1.70
CA LEU A 870 -9.60 19.95 2.84
C LEU A 870 -8.96 21.27 3.30
N PHE A 871 -8.59 22.15 2.37
CA PHE A 871 -8.04 23.47 2.69
C PHE A 871 -9.11 24.32 3.39
N ILE A 872 -10.29 24.46 2.77
CA ILE A 872 -11.41 25.25 3.32
C ILE A 872 -11.82 24.75 4.71
N GLU A 873 -11.89 23.43 4.92
CA GLU A 873 -12.23 22.85 6.21
C GLU A 873 -11.13 23.08 7.26
N THR A 874 -9.86 22.98 6.89
CA THR A 874 -8.72 23.22 7.80
C THR A 874 -8.63 24.70 8.21
N GLU A 875 -8.83 25.62 7.27
CA GLU A 875 -8.97 27.06 7.58
C GLU A 875 -10.16 27.34 8.49
N LYS A 876 -11.33 26.73 8.21
CA LYS A 876 -12.52 26.86 9.06
C LYS A 876 -12.21 26.40 10.48
N LYS A 877 -11.62 25.21 10.67
CA LYS A 877 -11.20 24.68 11.98
C LYS A 877 -10.19 25.60 12.69
N LYS A 878 -9.25 26.22 11.96
CA LYS A 878 -8.28 27.22 12.49
C LYS A 878 -9.02 28.49 12.97
N ARG A 879 -9.95 29.01 12.18
CA ARG A 879 -10.77 30.20 12.50
C ARG A 879 -11.74 29.94 13.66
N GLU A 880 -12.36 28.78 13.74
CA GLU A 880 -13.27 28.38 14.83
C GLU A 880 -12.53 28.23 16.16
N LYS A 881 -11.34 27.61 16.19
CA LYS A 881 -10.48 27.57 17.38
C LYS A 881 -10.10 28.98 17.84
N ALA A 882 -9.69 29.87 16.93
CA ALA A 882 -9.37 31.25 17.25
C ALA A 882 -10.60 32.04 17.77
N TYR A 883 -11.79 31.79 17.23
CA TYR A 883 -13.03 32.38 17.72
C TYR A 883 -13.41 31.86 19.12
N LEU A 884 -13.24 30.57 19.40
CA LEU A 884 -13.52 29.98 20.72
C LEU A 884 -12.61 30.59 21.80
N VAL A 885 -11.33 30.82 21.51
CA VAL A 885 -10.39 31.52 22.40
C VAL A 885 -10.80 32.98 22.61
N ARG A 886 -11.22 33.70 21.56
CA ARG A 886 -11.64 35.11 21.62
C ARG A 886 -13.04 35.36 22.21
N SER A 887 -13.92 34.37 22.21
CA SER A 887 -15.32 34.51 22.66
C SER A 887 -15.53 34.24 24.15
N GLN A 888 -14.52 33.72 24.85
CA GLN A 888 -14.47 33.73 26.32
C GLN A 888 -14.44 35.18 26.83
N ARG A 889 -15.59 35.68 27.29
CA ARG A 889 -15.73 37.06 27.79
C ARG A 889 -14.83 37.29 29.00
N ALA A 890 -13.76 38.07 28.82
CA ALA A 890 -12.97 38.59 29.92
C ALA A 890 -13.75 39.70 30.64
N THR A 891 -14.35 39.39 31.79
CA THR A 891 -14.51 40.38 32.86
C THR A 891 -13.11 40.76 33.35
N GLY A 892 -12.88 42.05 33.62
CA GLY A 892 -11.56 42.56 33.94
C GLY A 892 -11.61 43.85 34.76
N ILE A 893 -10.48 44.20 35.38
CA ILE A 893 -10.28 45.37 36.25
C ILE A 893 -10.03 46.67 35.47
N GLY A 894 -10.03 46.61 34.14
CA GLY A 894 -9.79 47.78 33.29
C GLY A 894 -9.67 47.44 31.81
N ARG A 895 -9.26 48.44 31.04
CA ARG A 895 -8.86 48.33 29.64
C ARG A 895 -7.54 49.04 29.36
N LEU A 896 -6.76 48.49 28.44
CA LEU A 896 -5.60 49.14 27.84
C LEU A 896 -5.95 49.49 26.39
N MET A 897 -5.94 50.78 26.05
CA MET A 897 -6.02 51.23 24.66
C MET A 897 -4.61 51.26 24.07
N VAL A 898 -4.43 50.71 22.87
CA VAL A 898 -3.14 50.59 22.18
C VAL A 898 -3.27 51.13 20.77
N ASN A 899 -2.38 52.04 20.37
CA ASN A 899 -2.21 52.48 18.99
C ASN A 899 -0.80 52.11 18.51
N ILE A 900 -0.73 51.19 17.54
CA ILE A 900 0.51 50.83 16.85
C ILE A 900 0.74 51.88 15.77
N VAL A 901 1.69 52.80 16.01
CA VAL A 901 1.89 53.99 15.17
C VAL A 901 2.71 53.62 13.94
N GLU A 902 3.96 53.22 14.14
CA GLU A 902 4.90 52.89 13.07
C GLU A 902 6.03 51.95 13.51
N GLY A 903 6.59 51.23 12.54
CA GLY A 903 7.86 50.51 12.67
C GLY A 903 8.99 51.31 12.04
N ILE A 904 10.22 51.13 12.52
CA ILE A 904 11.41 51.86 12.09
C ILE A 904 12.54 50.85 11.83
N GLU A 905 13.22 50.96 10.69
CA GLU A 905 14.40 50.18 10.30
C GLU A 905 14.29 48.65 10.53
N LEU A 906 13.10 48.10 10.25
CA LEU A 906 12.81 46.68 10.39
C LEU A 906 13.77 45.80 9.56
N LYS A 907 14.03 44.57 10.02
CA LYS A 907 14.76 43.53 9.29
C LYS A 907 14.22 43.40 7.85
N PRO A 908 15.05 43.50 6.80
CA PRO A 908 14.66 43.15 5.44
C PRO A 908 14.57 41.62 5.27
N CYS A 909 13.46 41.12 4.74
CA CYS A 909 13.28 39.68 4.44
C CYS A 909 13.23 39.35 2.94
N ARG A 910 12.77 40.26 2.08
CA ARG A 910 12.64 40.00 0.64
C ARG A 910 13.94 40.29 -0.11
N SER A 911 14.17 39.55 -1.20
CA SER A 911 15.39 39.60 -2.03
C SER A 911 15.73 40.98 -2.61
N HIS A 912 14.77 41.90 -2.67
CA HIS A 912 14.94 43.29 -3.11
C HIS A 912 15.19 44.28 -1.96
N GLY A 913 15.43 43.80 -0.72
CA GLY A 913 15.81 44.61 0.43
C GLY A 913 14.66 45.35 1.14
N LYS A 914 13.42 44.84 1.03
CA LYS A 914 12.25 45.32 1.79
C LYS A 914 11.53 44.14 2.46
N SER A 915 10.39 44.47 3.06
CA SER A 915 9.50 43.58 3.82
C SER A 915 8.05 44.03 3.59
N ASN A 916 7.08 43.13 3.78
CA ASN A 916 5.65 43.42 3.85
C ASN A 916 5.15 43.29 5.31
N PRO A 917 5.50 44.21 6.22
CA PRO A 917 5.31 44.00 7.64
C PRO A 917 3.88 44.27 8.14
N TYR A 918 3.45 43.46 9.10
CA TYR A 918 2.29 43.70 9.97
C TYR A 918 2.65 43.42 11.43
N CYS A 919 1.80 43.84 12.38
CA CYS A 919 1.96 43.50 13.79
C CYS A 919 0.81 42.61 14.27
N GLU A 920 1.15 41.57 15.04
CA GLU A 920 0.23 40.95 15.99
C GLU A 920 0.47 41.56 17.37
N VAL A 921 -0.61 41.98 18.03
CA VAL A 921 -0.63 42.56 19.37
C VAL A 921 -1.44 41.65 20.26
N THR A 922 -0.83 41.10 21.31
CA THR A 922 -1.45 40.11 22.20
C THR A 922 -1.38 40.51 23.67
N MET A 923 -2.39 40.09 24.43
CA MET A 923 -2.44 40.26 25.89
C MET A 923 -3.26 39.12 26.50
N GLY A 924 -2.56 38.09 27.01
CA GLY A 924 -3.17 36.81 27.38
C GLY A 924 -3.86 36.15 26.18
N SER A 925 -5.14 35.80 26.32
CA SER A 925 -5.94 35.17 25.26
C SER A 925 -6.49 36.15 24.19
N GLN A 926 -6.17 37.44 24.29
CA GLN A 926 -6.65 38.48 23.37
C GLN A 926 -5.58 38.76 22.31
N CYS A 927 -6.00 38.89 21.05
CA CYS A 927 -5.11 39.13 19.91
C CYS A 927 -5.77 40.09 18.91
N HIS A 928 -5.03 41.11 18.48
CA HIS A 928 -5.36 42.03 17.39
C HIS A 928 -4.23 42.02 16.34
N ILE A 929 -4.60 42.16 15.07
CA ILE A 929 -3.65 42.14 13.94
C ILE A 929 -3.83 43.44 13.13
N THR A 930 -2.72 44.11 12.80
CA THR A 930 -2.75 45.33 11.98
C THR A 930 -2.89 45.01 10.49
N LYS A 931 -3.08 46.03 9.65
CA LYS A 931 -2.95 45.86 8.19
C LYS A 931 -1.48 45.61 7.83
N THR A 932 -1.24 44.72 6.88
CA THR A 932 0.04 44.64 6.17
C THR A 932 0.33 45.93 5.42
N MET A 933 1.54 46.45 5.54
CA MET A 933 2.08 47.51 4.68
C MET A 933 3.04 46.89 3.66
N GLN A 934 3.10 47.39 2.42
CA GLN A 934 3.89 46.78 1.35
C GLN A 934 5.27 47.43 1.16
N ASP A 935 6.25 46.61 0.77
CA ASP A 935 7.61 46.95 0.34
C ASP A 935 8.31 48.04 1.19
N THR A 936 8.19 47.95 2.51
CA THR A 936 8.71 48.97 3.44
C THR A 936 9.34 48.38 4.70
N LEU A 937 10.46 48.97 5.11
CA LEU A 937 11.10 48.74 6.42
C LEU A 937 10.67 49.79 7.47
N ASN A 938 9.86 50.77 7.06
CA ASN A 938 9.36 51.85 7.91
C ASN A 938 7.82 51.98 7.74
N PRO A 939 7.03 50.97 8.15
CA PRO A 939 5.58 50.96 8.00
C PRO A 939 4.87 51.91 8.97
N LYS A 940 3.87 52.67 8.50
CA LYS A 940 3.04 53.55 9.34
C LYS A 940 1.61 53.01 9.47
N TRP A 941 1.40 52.10 10.42
CA TRP A 941 0.13 51.39 10.60
C TRP A 941 -1.01 52.24 11.17
N ASN A 942 -0.72 53.11 12.14
CA ASN A 942 -1.69 53.94 12.88
C ASN A 942 -2.94 53.14 13.36
N SER A 943 -2.71 51.94 13.88
CA SER A 943 -3.74 50.93 14.12
C SER A 943 -4.13 50.89 15.61
N ASN A 944 -5.38 51.28 15.89
CA ASN A 944 -5.94 51.31 17.24
C ASN A 944 -6.62 49.98 17.59
N CYS A 945 -6.34 49.46 18.79
CA CYS A 945 -6.97 48.28 19.38
C CYS A 945 -7.15 48.48 20.90
N GLN A 946 -7.89 47.57 21.55
CA GLN A 946 -8.16 47.63 23.00
C GLN A 946 -8.10 46.24 23.62
N PHE A 947 -7.65 46.15 24.87
CA PHE A 947 -7.52 44.88 25.61
C PHE A 947 -8.14 45.02 27.00
N PHE A 948 -8.93 44.04 27.43
CA PHE A 948 -9.43 43.97 28.81
C PHE A 948 -8.36 43.40 29.73
N ILE A 949 -8.15 44.04 30.87
CA ILE A 949 -7.10 43.72 31.84
C ILE A 949 -7.67 42.79 32.89
N LYS A 950 -7.05 41.63 33.10
CA LYS A 950 -7.42 40.68 34.16
C LYS A 950 -6.60 40.92 35.42
N ASP A 951 -5.30 41.13 35.26
CA ASP A 951 -4.33 41.28 36.35
C ASP A 951 -3.26 42.28 35.93
N LEU A 952 -3.11 43.37 36.69
CA LEU A 952 -2.20 44.46 36.36
C LEU A 952 -0.71 44.07 36.47
N GLU A 953 -0.38 43.12 37.35
CA GLU A 953 1.00 42.70 37.60
C GLU A 953 1.41 41.53 36.70
N GLN A 954 0.46 40.66 36.33
CA GLN A 954 0.70 39.49 35.47
C GLN A 954 0.42 39.73 33.98
N ASP A 955 -0.48 40.63 33.59
CA ASP A 955 -0.74 40.91 32.17
C ASP A 955 0.46 41.63 31.52
N VAL A 956 0.87 41.08 30.38
CA VAL A 956 1.93 41.61 29.52
C VAL A 956 1.35 41.85 28.12
N LEU A 957 1.54 43.05 27.60
CA LEU A 957 1.27 43.38 26.20
C LEU A 957 2.49 42.95 25.37
N CYS A 958 2.32 41.94 24.52
CA CYS A 958 3.35 41.54 23.56
C CYS A 958 2.99 42.08 22.17
N VAL A 959 3.97 42.68 21.49
CA VAL A 959 3.84 43.15 20.10
C VAL A 959 4.89 42.44 19.26
N THR A 960 4.44 41.58 18.36
CA THR A 960 5.27 40.84 17.41
C THR A 960 5.07 41.40 16.01
N VAL A 961 6.16 41.61 15.28
CA VAL A 961 6.14 42.04 13.88
C VAL A 961 6.43 40.83 12.98
N PHE A 962 5.63 40.70 11.93
CA PHE A 962 5.69 39.59 10.98
C PHE A 962 5.73 40.10 9.54
N GLU A 963 6.47 39.40 8.70
CA GLU A 963 6.47 39.49 7.25
C GLU A 963 5.24 38.74 6.72
N ARG A 964 4.44 39.36 5.85
CA ARG A 964 3.24 38.71 5.32
C ARG A 964 3.55 37.85 4.09
N ASP A 965 3.55 36.53 4.22
CA ASP A 965 3.82 35.59 3.12
C ASP A 965 2.57 34.82 2.64
N GLN A 966 2.47 34.65 1.32
CA GLN A 966 1.34 34.02 0.66
C GLN A 966 1.48 32.49 0.62
N PHE A 967 2.67 31.98 0.34
CA PHE A 967 2.91 30.54 0.10
C PHE A 967 3.38 29.74 1.33
N SER A 968 3.90 30.41 2.35
CA SER A 968 4.46 29.85 3.58
C SER A 968 3.94 30.63 4.81
N PRO A 969 4.07 30.08 6.04
CA PRO A 969 3.87 30.86 7.26
C PRO A 969 4.67 32.16 7.26
N ASP A 970 4.08 33.19 7.86
CA ASP A 970 4.63 34.55 7.97
C ASP A 970 5.99 34.60 8.70
N ASP A 971 7.01 35.18 8.05
CA ASP A 971 8.39 35.21 8.58
C ASP A 971 8.55 36.21 9.74
N PHE A 972 9.40 35.90 10.72
CA PHE A 972 9.52 36.70 11.95
C PHE A 972 10.40 37.95 11.76
N LEU A 973 9.86 39.13 12.12
CA LEU A 973 10.53 40.44 12.04
C LEU A 973 10.82 41.07 13.42
N GLY A 974 10.66 40.32 14.52
CA GLY A 974 11.03 40.74 15.87
C GLY A 974 9.84 40.98 16.80
N ARG A 975 10.08 40.97 18.12
CA ARG A 975 9.04 41.19 19.14
C ARG A 975 9.48 42.10 20.28
N THR A 976 8.52 42.73 20.95
CA THR A 976 8.77 43.52 22.17
C THR A 976 7.62 43.32 23.18
N GLU A 977 7.93 43.39 24.47
CA GLU A 977 7.01 43.03 25.55
C GLU A 977 6.95 44.13 26.61
N ILE A 978 5.74 44.48 27.07
CA ILE A 978 5.49 45.59 27.99
C ILE A 978 4.57 45.12 29.12
N ARG A 979 5.06 45.12 30.36
CA ARG A 979 4.23 44.77 31.54
C ARG A 979 3.27 45.91 31.86
N LEU A 980 2.02 45.59 32.20
CA LEU A 980 1.02 46.64 32.47
C LEU A 980 1.33 47.44 33.74
N ALA A 981 2.01 46.85 34.73
CA ALA A 981 2.56 47.55 35.89
C ALA A 981 3.53 48.68 35.49
N ASP A 982 4.40 48.47 34.49
CA ASP A 982 5.34 49.50 34.00
C ASP A 982 4.58 50.61 33.25
N ILE A 983 3.51 50.28 32.53
CA ILE A 983 2.63 51.28 31.89
C ILE A 983 1.98 52.17 32.96
N LYS A 984 1.44 51.59 34.06
CA LYS A 984 0.85 52.37 35.16
C LYS A 984 1.86 53.31 35.81
N LYS A 985 3.08 52.81 36.04
CA LYS A 985 4.18 53.56 36.65
C LYS A 985 4.63 54.76 35.80
N ASP A 986 4.74 54.56 34.49
CA ASP A 986 5.17 55.61 33.55
C ASP A 986 4.04 56.60 33.21
N GLN A 987 2.79 56.14 33.17
CA GLN A 987 1.62 56.98 32.87
C GLN A 987 1.25 57.91 34.02
N GLY A 988 1.25 57.41 35.27
CA GLY A 988 0.86 58.20 36.45
C GLY A 988 -0.47 58.92 36.25
N SER A 989 -0.47 60.25 36.34
CA SER A 989 -1.63 61.11 36.11
C SER A 989 -1.61 61.85 34.75
N LYS A 990 -0.80 61.42 33.78
CA LYS A 990 -0.43 62.21 32.57
C LYS A 990 -0.98 61.69 31.24
N GLY A 991 -2.08 60.93 31.27
CA GLY A 991 -2.80 60.50 30.05
C GLY A 991 -1.97 59.56 29.15
N PRO A 992 -2.32 59.44 27.85
CA PRO A 992 -1.71 58.44 26.97
C PRO A 992 -0.20 58.64 26.76
N ILE A 993 0.61 57.65 27.12
CA ILE A 993 2.06 57.64 26.91
C ILE A 993 2.44 57.13 25.52
N THR A 994 3.58 57.55 24.98
CA THR A 994 4.17 57.01 23.75
C THR A 994 5.54 56.42 24.05
N LYS A 995 5.78 55.16 23.66
CA LYS A 995 7.09 54.49 23.76
C LYS A 995 7.62 54.16 22.36
N ARG A 996 8.94 54.34 22.18
CA ARG A 996 9.73 53.79 21.07
C ARG A 996 10.53 52.63 21.67
N LEU A 997 10.40 51.44 21.09
CA LEU A 997 10.89 50.19 21.67
C LEU A 997 11.70 49.42 20.65
N LEU A 998 12.79 48.79 21.09
CA LEU A 998 13.55 47.85 20.27
C LEU A 998 12.73 46.56 20.04
N LEU A 999 12.84 45.98 18.85
CA LEU A 999 12.40 44.62 18.58
C LEU A 999 13.55 43.65 18.89
N HIS A 1000 13.28 42.68 19.74
CA HIS A 1000 14.21 41.63 20.13
C HIS A 1000 14.16 40.44 19.17
N GLU A 1001 15.19 39.58 19.26
CA GLU A 1001 15.39 38.38 18.41
C GLU A 1001 15.63 38.68 16.91
N VAL A 1002 15.87 39.95 16.56
CA VAL A 1002 16.27 40.43 15.22
C VAL A 1002 17.47 41.39 15.30
N PRO A 1003 18.26 41.55 14.22
CA PRO A 1003 19.43 42.44 14.23
C PRO A 1003 19.09 43.93 14.10
N THR A 1004 17.94 44.26 13.50
CA THR A 1004 17.43 45.64 13.37
C THR A 1004 15.92 45.66 13.50
N GLY A 1005 15.38 46.79 13.97
CA GLY A 1005 13.94 47.03 14.06
C GLY A 1005 13.55 47.69 15.38
N GLU A 1006 12.74 48.73 15.28
CA GLU A 1006 12.06 49.37 16.40
C GLU A 1006 10.57 49.57 16.08
N ILE A 1007 9.77 49.79 17.12
CA ILE A 1007 8.35 50.05 17.01
C ILE A 1007 7.92 51.22 17.92
N VAL A 1008 7.05 52.07 17.41
CA VAL A 1008 6.45 53.20 18.13
C VAL A 1008 5.01 52.84 18.48
N VAL A 1009 4.73 52.78 19.77
CA VAL A 1009 3.41 52.45 20.32
C VAL A 1009 2.92 53.55 21.26
N ARG A 1010 1.64 53.88 21.17
CA ARG A 1010 0.97 54.78 22.12
C ARG A 1010 -0.03 53.99 22.95
N LEU A 1011 0.01 54.17 24.26
CA LEU A 1011 -0.64 53.34 25.27
C LEU A 1011 -1.45 54.24 26.21
N ASP A 1012 -2.67 53.83 26.54
CA ASP A 1012 -3.50 54.51 27.53
C ASP A 1012 -4.20 53.48 28.43
N LEU A 1013 -3.72 53.40 29.67
CA LEU A 1013 -4.23 52.50 30.70
C LEU A 1013 -5.41 53.15 31.42
N GLN A 1014 -6.58 52.53 31.32
CA GLN A 1014 -7.81 52.95 31.99
C GLN A 1014 -8.33 51.81 32.85
N LEU A 1015 -7.99 51.83 34.15
CA LEU A 1015 -8.63 50.96 35.12
C LEU A 1015 -10.11 51.36 35.27
N PHE A 1016 -10.98 50.40 35.58
CA PHE A 1016 -12.34 50.71 35.99
C PHE A 1016 -12.32 51.09 37.47
N ASP A 1017 -13.15 52.06 37.86
CA ASP A 1017 -13.32 52.43 39.26
C ASP A 1017 -13.84 51.23 40.06
N GLU A 1018 -13.29 50.99 41.26
CA GLU A 1018 -13.81 49.97 42.17
C GLU A 1018 -15.21 50.40 42.69
N PRO A 1019 -16.19 49.48 42.76
CA PRO A 1019 -17.58 49.79 43.10
C PRO A 1019 -17.85 49.97 44.60
#